data_AF-A0AAW1RIN1-F1
#
_entry.id   AF-A0AAW1RIN1-F1
#
_cell.length_a   1.000
_cell.length_b   1.000
_cell.length_c   1.000
_cell.angle_alpha   90.00
_cell.angle_beta   90.00
_cell.angle_gamma   90.00
#
_symmetry.space_group_name_H-M   'P 1'
#
loop_
_entity.id
_entity.type
_entity.pdbx_description
1 polymer ?
#
loop_
_entity_poly.entity_id
_entity_poly.type
_entity_poly.pdbx_seq_one_letter_code
_entity_poly.pdbx_strand_id
1 'polypeptide(L)'
;MKSLEDVTFAAAWVFLPLLPVTHAAGLVAHCPRSSKLRHILLYPLRGGKNHTIFQLIAWLVWAASILLEVPVAVQRRWIPATHVEILAGAAAAGSLFAELFMIKSLLVFDPDAAAAARWAELKRRDGDGAVSSPRAPTSPRYERSMMPSRAVASAAVVLMGLVWASVGLALLLATEYLESPAAKQAYLVLSGVCVLVGATTTYGLAGDLRHAPPARSLDNGGGLDGGAGWQFFQPFRGGAVFVATQALGWALSSASLVLLALAVARVAAGVAYCIRCWALATGTLMLAAQLVLGASLWTWRGTSKPRLQAAAAAAAATPSAAGTAARRLGWRLPVLLMYTPVHIFCASLALTFIALPFPAWTALWAGSLFIYYALTAFGAPEHTGRREWPAFLEWFSENLQPSLEGWIGPVQVVYEGAKPLPADGRYVFGYQPHGLFPIGAPYLPLLPEFRRCFPGVRPAALIASVCFHAPVIRDLVSWCGVRQVARRTFVRALQERGSVLLVPGGQAELVHTWRRTHHGEFVIHCRHKGFVRLAIQQRAALVPVLAMGELDTLRNLIDMPNLQAWTYKKLGFPVPYLVVGRWGVTPFPAPTPLRFVVGEPLFAVEAGTLEEEARVTDLHGRFYDAVEALWRKHQPSFAPYRDARLVMIR
;
A
#
# COMPACT_ATOMS: atom_id res chain seq x y z
N MET A 1 -44.90 -3.63 -2.80
CA MET A 1 -43.87 -2.70 -3.29
C MET A 1 -44.20 -2.38 -4.74
N LYS A 2 -44.17 -1.11 -5.16
CA LYS A 2 -44.10 -0.80 -6.61
C LYS A 2 -42.88 -1.53 -7.19
N SER A 3 -42.98 -2.11 -8.38
CA SER A 3 -41.84 -2.84 -8.97
C SER A 3 -40.66 -1.87 -9.15
N LEU A 4 -39.42 -2.36 -9.04
CA LEU A 4 -38.21 -1.56 -9.28
C LEU A 4 -38.25 -0.90 -10.67
N GLU A 5 -38.87 -1.59 -11.63
CA GLU A 5 -39.25 -1.10 -12.95
C GLU A 5 -40.01 0.24 -12.92
N ASP A 6 -41.02 0.40 -12.06
CA ASP A 6 -41.79 1.66 -11.97
C ASP A 6 -40.95 2.80 -11.40
N VAL A 7 -39.98 2.48 -10.53
CA VAL A 7 -39.07 3.47 -9.92
C VAL A 7 -38.05 3.96 -10.93
N THR A 8 -37.42 3.04 -11.69
CA THR A 8 -36.42 3.39 -12.70
C THR A 8 -37.05 4.14 -13.87
N PHE A 9 -38.24 3.71 -14.28
CA PHE A 9 -39.05 4.41 -15.27
C PHE A 9 -39.39 5.83 -14.80
N ALA A 10 -39.91 6.01 -13.57
CA ALA A 10 -40.20 7.35 -13.04
C ALA A 10 -38.93 8.23 -12.96
N ALA A 11 -37.78 7.66 -12.60
CA ALA A 11 -36.52 8.39 -12.54
C ALA A 11 -36.07 8.88 -13.92
N ALA A 12 -36.19 8.08 -14.98
CA ALA A 12 -35.85 8.50 -16.34
C ALA A 12 -36.64 9.74 -16.75
N TRP A 13 -37.95 9.77 -16.46
CA TRP A 13 -38.82 10.92 -16.76
C TRP A 13 -38.54 12.17 -15.91
N VAL A 14 -37.92 12.03 -14.74
CA VAL A 14 -37.44 13.16 -13.95
C VAL A 14 -36.16 13.75 -14.55
N PHE A 15 -35.19 12.91 -14.95
CA PHE A 15 -33.87 13.40 -15.37
C PHE A 15 -33.77 13.77 -16.84
N LEU A 16 -34.51 13.10 -17.74
CA LEU A 16 -34.51 13.41 -19.18
C LEU A 16 -34.78 14.88 -19.52
N PRO A 17 -35.79 15.56 -18.95
CA PRO A 17 -36.05 16.96 -19.29
C PRO A 17 -35.04 17.94 -18.66
N LEU A 18 -34.23 17.53 -17.68
CA LEU A 18 -33.35 18.45 -16.94
C LEU A 18 -32.17 18.96 -17.78
N LEU A 19 -31.61 18.13 -18.66
CA LEU A 19 -30.42 18.54 -19.41
C LEU A 19 -30.64 19.74 -20.35
N PRO A 20 -31.72 19.79 -21.15
CA PRO A 20 -32.06 21.01 -21.89
C PRO A 20 -32.30 22.23 -20.98
N VAL A 21 -32.89 22.03 -19.79
CA VAL A 21 -33.14 23.11 -18.82
C VAL A 21 -31.83 23.64 -18.26
N THR A 22 -30.91 22.77 -17.85
CA THR A 22 -29.60 23.13 -17.33
C THR A 22 -28.72 23.78 -18.40
N HIS A 23 -28.81 23.30 -19.65
CA HIS A 23 -28.18 23.96 -20.78
C HIS A 23 -28.72 25.39 -20.99
N ALA A 24 -30.04 25.57 -20.97
CA ALA A 24 -30.68 26.88 -21.09
C ALA A 24 -30.33 27.81 -19.93
N ALA A 25 -30.29 27.30 -18.69
CA ALA A 25 -29.85 28.05 -17.52
C ALA A 25 -28.38 28.50 -17.65
N GLY A 26 -27.50 27.62 -18.15
CA GLY A 26 -26.11 27.97 -18.46
C GLY A 26 -25.99 29.05 -19.53
N LEU A 27 -26.88 29.03 -20.52
CA LEU A 27 -26.93 30.06 -21.56
C LEU A 27 -27.37 31.42 -20.98
N VAL A 28 -28.39 31.44 -20.12
CA VAL A 28 -28.86 32.65 -19.42
C VAL A 28 -27.79 33.20 -18.47
N ALA A 29 -27.11 32.34 -17.73
CA ALA A 29 -26.10 32.73 -16.75
C ALA A 29 -24.80 33.25 -17.40
N HIS A 30 -24.44 32.75 -18.59
CA HIS A 30 -23.18 33.11 -19.23
C HIS A 30 -23.33 34.07 -20.40
N CYS A 31 -24.48 34.13 -21.09
CA CYS A 31 -24.70 35.07 -22.20
C CYS A 31 -25.54 36.27 -21.73
N PRO A 32 -25.02 37.51 -21.82
CA PRO A 32 -25.82 38.69 -21.53
C PRO A 32 -27.02 38.81 -22.49
N ARG A 33 -28.09 39.49 -22.05
CA ARG A 33 -29.30 39.72 -22.87
C ARG A 33 -29.03 40.43 -24.21
N SER A 34 -27.89 41.11 -24.34
CA SER A 34 -27.44 41.79 -25.55
C SER A 34 -26.62 40.90 -26.51
N SER A 35 -26.41 39.61 -26.19
CA SER A 35 -25.63 38.71 -27.03
C SER A 35 -26.28 38.42 -28.38
N LYS A 36 -25.51 38.62 -29.46
CA LYS A 36 -25.96 38.27 -30.83
C LYS A 36 -26.26 36.77 -30.93
N LEU A 37 -27.29 36.40 -31.71
CA LEU A 37 -27.76 35.03 -31.92
C LEU A 37 -26.64 34.01 -32.22
N ARG A 38 -25.63 34.39 -32.99
CA ARG A 38 -24.46 33.53 -33.29
C ARG A 38 -23.66 33.10 -32.05
N HIS A 39 -23.66 33.89 -30.97
CA HIS A 39 -22.95 33.54 -29.73
C HIS A 39 -23.77 32.60 -28.87
N ILE A 40 -25.09 32.74 -28.91
CA ILE A 40 -26.05 31.83 -28.28
C ILE A 40 -25.95 30.45 -28.95
N LEU A 41 -25.99 30.39 -30.29
CA LEU A 41 -25.91 29.13 -31.05
C LEU A 41 -24.57 28.40 -30.91
N LEU A 42 -23.46 29.15 -30.80
CA LEU A 42 -22.12 28.57 -30.67
C LEU A 42 -21.66 28.42 -29.22
N TYR A 43 -22.53 28.70 -28.24
CA TYR A 43 -22.24 28.57 -26.82
C TYR A 43 -21.59 27.21 -26.45
N PRO A 44 -22.11 26.04 -26.91
CA PRO A 44 -21.53 24.74 -26.57
C PRO A 44 -20.06 24.56 -26.99
N LEU A 45 -19.57 25.36 -27.95
CA LEU A 45 -18.25 25.20 -28.57
C LEU A 45 -17.24 26.29 -28.17
N ARG A 46 -17.65 27.29 -27.38
CA ARG A 46 -16.85 28.51 -27.16
C ARG A 46 -16.32 28.73 -25.74
N GLY A 47 -16.66 27.86 -24.79
CA GLY A 47 -16.18 27.94 -23.40
C GLY A 47 -14.80 27.31 -23.11
N GLY A 48 -14.00 27.06 -24.15
CA GLY A 48 -12.71 26.36 -24.02
C GLY A 48 -12.80 24.84 -24.17
N LYS A 49 -11.65 24.17 -24.27
CA LYS A 49 -11.54 22.75 -24.61
C LYS A 49 -12.36 21.85 -23.68
N ASN A 50 -12.24 22.04 -22.36
CA ASN A 50 -12.92 21.20 -21.37
C ASN A 50 -14.45 21.41 -21.40
N HIS A 51 -14.91 22.65 -21.56
CA HIS A 51 -16.33 22.96 -21.71
C HIS A 51 -16.92 22.25 -22.93
N THR A 52 -16.27 22.37 -24.09
CA THR A 52 -16.72 21.73 -25.33
C THR A 52 -16.79 20.21 -25.20
N ILE A 53 -15.77 19.58 -24.61
CA ILE A 53 -15.75 18.12 -24.40
C ILE A 53 -16.92 17.69 -23.50
N PHE A 54 -17.14 18.36 -22.38
CA PHE A 54 -18.23 17.98 -21.48
C PHE A 54 -19.62 18.25 -22.06
N GLN A 55 -19.81 19.32 -22.83
CA GLN A 55 -21.05 19.57 -23.59
C GLN A 55 -21.34 18.42 -24.56
N LEU A 56 -20.34 18.02 -25.35
CA LEU A 56 -20.50 16.93 -26.32
C LEU A 56 -20.85 15.60 -25.63
N ILE A 57 -20.13 15.24 -24.57
CA ILE A 57 -20.42 14.03 -23.79
C ILE A 57 -21.83 14.08 -23.22
N ALA A 58 -22.23 15.21 -22.63
CA ALA A 58 -23.56 15.39 -22.05
C ALA A 58 -24.67 15.15 -23.10
N TRP A 59 -24.59 15.82 -24.26
CA TRP A 59 -25.59 15.66 -25.31
C TRP A 59 -25.62 14.26 -25.93
N LEU A 60 -24.47 13.62 -26.11
CA LEU A 60 -24.40 12.27 -26.64
C LEU A 60 -25.01 11.24 -25.69
N VAL A 61 -24.67 11.31 -24.40
CA VAL A 61 -25.21 10.40 -23.38
C VAL A 61 -26.72 10.64 -23.19
N TRP A 62 -27.16 11.88 -23.23
CA TRP A 62 -28.59 12.23 -23.18
C TRP A 62 -29.37 11.68 -24.37
N ALA A 63 -28.86 11.88 -25.59
CA ALA A 63 -29.48 11.35 -26.81
C ALA A 63 -29.56 9.83 -26.78
N ALA A 64 -28.50 9.14 -26.33
CA ALA A 64 -28.52 7.70 -26.13
C ALA A 64 -29.59 7.28 -25.09
N SER A 65 -29.73 8.03 -24.00
CA SER A 65 -30.74 7.75 -22.96
C SER A 65 -32.17 7.90 -23.49
N ILE A 66 -32.43 8.89 -24.35
CA ILE A 66 -33.71 9.05 -25.05
C ILE A 66 -33.98 7.87 -25.97
N LEU A 67 -32.98 7.45 -26.76
CA LEU A 67 -33.13 6.33 -27.69
C LEU A 67 -33.43 5.01 -26.97
N LEU A 68 -32.96 4.84 -25.74
CA LEU A 68 -33.29 3.70 -24.90
C LEU A 68 -34.69 3.80 -24.28
N GLU A 69 -35.11 4.99 -23.84
CA GLU A 69 -36.37 5.20 -23.12
C GLU A 69 -37.62 5.27 -24.03
N VAL A 70 -37.51 5.90 -25.20
CA VAL A 70 -38.67 6.12 -26.10
C VAL A 70 -39.34 4.81 -26.53
N PRO A 71 -38.61 3.75 -26.96
CA PRO A 71 -39.23 2.47 -27.28
C PRO A 71 -39.92 1.82 -26.08
N VAL A 72 -39.32 1.96 -24.89
CA VAL A 72 -39.86 1.43 -23.64
C VAL A 72 -41.16 2.15 -23.25
N ALA A 73 -41.21 3.48 -23.39
CA ALA A 73 -42.39 4.28 -23.07
C ALA A 73 -43.57 4.04 -24.04
N VAL A 74 -43.30 3.81 -25.32
CA VAL A 74 -44.34 3.66 -26.37
C VAL A 74 -44.81 2.22 -26.52
N GLN A 75 -43.92 1.23 -26.37
CA GLN A 75 -44.20 -0.18 -26.65
C GLN A 75 -43.99 -1.12 -25.45
N ARG A 76 -44.12 -0.61 -24.22
CA ARG A 76 -43.90 -1.38 -22.96
C ARG A 76 -44.56 -2.76 -22.94
N ARG A 77 -45.76 -2.90 -23.53
CA ARG A 77 -46.53 -4.16 -23.58
C ARG A 77 -45.91 -5.25 -24.47
N TRP A 78 -45.00 -4.89 -25.37
CA TRP A 78 -44.40 -5.79 -26.36
C TRP A 78 -42.93 -6.14 -26.05
N ILE A 79 -42.35 -5.51 -25.03
CA ILE A 79 -40.97 -5.71 -24.61
C ILE A 79 -40.98 -6.63 -23.38
N PRO A 80 -40.15 -7.69 -23.32
CA PRO A 80 -40.06 -8.52 -22.13
C PRO A 80 -39.71 -7.67 -20.89
N ALA A 81 -40.37 -7.92 -19.76
CA ALA A 81 -40.22 -7.12 -18.54
C ALA A 81 -38.75 -6.96 -18.09
N THR A 82 -37.94 -8.00 -18.27
CA THR A 82 -36.49 -7.97 -17.99
C THR A 82 -35.72 -6.97 -18.83
N HIS A 83 -36.12 -6.76 -20.09
CA HIS A 83 -35.50 -5.77 -20.98
C HIS A 83 -36.00 -4.37 -20.65
N VAL A 84 -37.29 -4.21 -20.30
CA VAL A 84 -37.84 -2.94 -19.82
C VAL A 84 -37.07 -2.43 -18.61
N GLU A 85 -36.80 -3.29 -17.63
CA GLU A 85 -36.07 -2.93 -16.41
C GLU A 85 -34.60 -2.54 -16.66
N ILE A 86 -33.92 -3.24 -17.57
CA ILE A 86 -32.53 -2.91 -17.97
C ILE A 86 -32.49 -1.58 -18.72
N LEU A 87 -33.38 -1.40 -19.70
CA LEU A 87 -33.41 -0.22 -20.56
C LEU A 87 -33.81 1.04 -19.77
N ALA A 88 -34.84 0.95 -18.92
CA ALA A 88 -35.26 2.06 -18.05
C ALA A 88 -34.20 2.42 -17.01
N GLY A 89 -33.54 1.42 -16.41
CA GLY A 89 -32.42 1.64 -15.49
C GLY A 89 -31.22 2.30 -16.16
N ALA A 90 -30.85 1.84 -17.36
CA ALA A 90 -29.77 2.42 -18.15
C ALA A 90 -30.09 3.86 -18.63
N ALA A 91 -31.33 4.11 -19.05
CA ALA A 91 -31.80 5.43 -19.43
C ALA A 91 -31.79 6.40 -18.25
N ALA A 92 -32.31 6.01 -17.08
CA ALA A 92 -32.32 6.84 -15.88
C ALA A 92 -30.91 7.23 -15.41
N ALA A 93 -29.98 6.26 -15.37
CA ALA A 93 -28.59 6.53 -15.02
C ALA A 93 -27.89 7.38 -16.09
N GLY A 94 -28.12 7.09 -17.37
CA GLY A 94 -27.57 7.85 -18.49
C GLY A 94 -28.03 9.31 -18.47
N SER A 95 -29.31 9.58 -18.21
CA SER A 95 -29.83 10.95 -18.10
C SER A 95 -29.21 11.71 -16.92
N LEU A 96 -29.03 11.07 -15.77
CA LEU A 96 -28.33 11.67 -14.64
C LEU A 96 -26.84 11.92 -14.95
N PHE A 97 -26.17 11.00 -15.65
CA PHE A 97 -24.78 11.19 -16.08
C PHE A 97 -24.65 12.39 -16.99
N ALA A 98 -25.54 12.48 -17.98
CA ALA A 98 -25.57 13.57 -18.93
C ALA A 98 -25.75 14.91 -18.22
N GLU A 99 -26.66 14.99 -17.24
CA GLU A 99 -26.88 16.17 -16.41
C GLU A 99 -25.61 16.57 -15.62
N LEU A 100 -24.94 15.61 -14.99
CA LEU A 100 -23.70 15.87 -14.26
C LEU A 100 -22.56 16.31 -15.19
N PHE A 101 -22.50 15.84 -16.44
CA PHE A 101 -21.56 16.36 -17.42
C PHE A 101 -21.95 17.76 -17.92
N MET A 102 -23.24 18.04 -18.06
CA MET A 102 -23.74 19.37 -18.41
C MET A 102 -23.34 20.39 -17.35
N ILE A 103 -23.58 20.10 -16.06
CA ILE A 103 -23.17 20.95 -14.94
C ILE A 103 -21.65 21.15 -14.93
N LYS A 104 -20.85 20.09 -15.12
CA LYS A 104 -19.38 20.19 -15.22
C LYS A 104 -18.94 21.13 -16.33
N SER A 105 -19.61 21.09 -17.49
CA SER A 105 -19.30 22.00 -18.59
C SER A 105 -19.48 23.46 -18.20
N LEU A 106 -20.51 23.78 -17.40
CA LEU A 106 -20.76 25.14 -16.91
C LEU A 106 -19.68 25.58 -15.92
N LEU A 107 -19.26 24.69 -15.02
CA LEU A 107 -18.23 24.97 -14.01
C LEU A 107 -16.84 25.24 -14.59
N VAL A 108 -16.54 24.74 -15.80
CA VAL A 108 -15.24 24.92 -16.47
C VAL A 108 -15.29 25.90 -17.65
N PHE A 109 -16.41 26.61 -17.81
CA PHE A 109 -16.57 27.57 -18.88
C PHE A 109 -15.55 28.72 -18.74
N ASP A 110 -14.70 28.88 -19.75
CA ASP A 110 -13.73 29.96 -19.84
C ASP A 110 -14.09 30.90 -21.01
N PRO A 111 -14.56 32.14 -20.73
CA PRO A 111 -14.93 33.10 -21.77
C PRO A 111 -13.74 33.63 -22.57
N ASP A 112 -12.51 33.50 -22.05
CA ASP A 112 -11.30 34.05 -22.66
C ASP A 112 -10.55 33.01 -23.51
N ALA A 113 -10.93 31.73 -23.44
CA ALA A 113 -10.26 30.63 -24.13
C ALA A 113 -10.13 30.84 -25.65
N ALA A 114 -11.16 31.38 -26.30
CA ALA A 114 -11.14 31.66 -27.74
C ALA A 114 -10.18 32.81 -28.12
N ALA A 115 -10.01 33.80 -27.23
CA ALA A 115 -9.06 34.89 -27.43
C ALA A 115 -7.62 34.39 -27.22
N ALA A 116 -7.40 33.58 -26.19
CA ALA A 116 -6.12 32.93 -25.90
C ALA A 116 -5.67 31.99 -27.03
N ALA A 117 -6.57 31.16 -27.57
CA ALA A 117 -6.27 30.26 -28.68
C ALA A 117 -5.89 31.02 -29.97
N ARG A 118 -6.62 32.10 -30.28
CA ARG A 118 -6.31 32.97 -31.42
C ARG A 118 -4.95 33.65 -31.26
N TRP A 119 -4.63 34.11 -30.05
CA TRP A 119 -3.33 34.72 -29.76
C TRP A 119 -2.18 33.72 -29.84
N ALA A 120 -2.35 32.51 -29.30
CA ALA A 120 -1.36 31.44 -29.41
C ALA A 120 -1.11 30.96 -30.85
N GLU A 121 -2.11 31.11 -31.73
CA GLU A 121 -1.96 30.86 -33.17
C GLU A 121 -1.19 31.99 -33.87
N LEU A 122 -1.48 33.25 -33.54
CA LEU A 122 -0.73 34.41 -34.06
C LEU A 122 0.75 34.35 -33.64
N LYS A 123 1.02 34.03 -32.36
CA LYS A 123 2.39 33.86 -31.84
C LYS A 123 3.15 32.71 -32.52
N ARG A 124 2.45 31.63 -32.91
CA ARG A 124 3.06 30.52 -33.66
C ARG A 124 3.34 30.85 -35.13
N ARG A 125 2.56 31.76 -35.72
CA ARG A 125 2.73 32.18 -37.12
C ARG A 125 3.83 33.23 -37.30
N ASP A 126 3.95 34.17 -36.36
CA ASP A 126 4.81 35.35 -36.54
C ASP A 126 6.17 35.27 -35.79
N GLY A 127 6.44 34.16 -35.09
CA GLY A 127 7.65 33.99 -34.28
C GLY A 127 7.72 34.95 -33.08
N ASP A 128 8.81 34.91 -32.30
CA ASP A 128 9.00 35.74 -31.07
C ASP A 128 9.14 37.26 -31.33
N GLY A 129 8.82 37.73 -32.55
CA GLY A 129 8.66 39.15 -32.84
C GLY A 129 7.50 39.75 -32.04
N ALA A 130 7.67 40.99 -31.56
CA ALA A 130 6.78 41.67 -30.63
C ALA A 130 5.35 41.90 -31.18
N VAL A 131 4.51 40.87 -31.17
CA VAL A 131 3.06 40.99 -31.43
C VAL A 131 2.39 41.46 -30.15
N SER A 132 1.97 42.72 -30.11
CA SER A 132 1.16 43.25 -29.01
C SER A 132 -0.14 42.46 -28.81
N SER A 133 -0.52 42.19 -27.56
CA SER A 133 -1.72 41.43 -27.23
C SER A 133 -2.98 42.06 -27.86
N PRO A 134 -3.89 41.28 -28.49
CA PRO A 134 -5.05 41.81 -29.16
C PRO A 134 -5.92 42.59 -28.17
N ARG A 135 -6.27 43.84 -28.50
CA ARG A 135 -7.16 44.69 -27.71
C ARG A 135 -8.43 43.92 -27.35
N ALA A 136 -8.74 43.87 -26.05
CA ALA A 136 -9.96 43.26 -25.55
C ALA A 136 -11.18 43.92 -26.20
N PRO A 137 -12.19 43.14 -26.62
CA PRO A 137 -13.40 43.71 -27.21
C PRO A 137 -14.10 44.64 -26.21
N THR A 138 -14.64 45.76 -26.71
CA THR A 138 -15.26 46.84 -25.93
C THR A 138 -16.63 46.48 -25.34
N SER A 139 -17.19 45.30 -25.68
CA SER A 139 -18.41 44.76 -25.06
C SER A 139 -18.17 43.36 -24.49
N PRO A 140 -18.68 43.06 -23.27
CA PRO A 140 -18.56 41.74 -22.68
C PRO A 140 -19.39 40.74 -23.49
N ARG A 141 -18.72 39.75 -24.09
CA ARG A 141 -19.38 38.68 -24.85
C ARG A 141 -20.09 37.67 -23.94
N TYR A 142 -19.64 37.56 -22.70
CA TYR A 142 -20.16 36.66 -21.67
C TYR A 142 -20.14 37.35 -20.30
N GLU A 143 -21.08 36.97 -19.44
CA GLU A 143 -21.30 37.55 -18.11
C GLU A 143 -20.44 36.84 -17.05
N ARG A 144 -19.38 37.52 -16.59
CA ARG A 144 -18.40 36.95 -15.65
C ARG A 144 -18.85 36.99 -14.18
N SER A 145 -19.75 37.92 -13.85
CA SER A 145 -20.25 38.15 -12.48
C SER A 145 -21.05 36.96 -11.94
N MET A 146 -21.69 36.18 -12.80
CA MET A 146 -22.47 35.01 -12.43
C MET A 146 -21.66 33.70 -12.41
N MET A 147 -20.39 33.73 -12.80
CA MET A 147 -19.54 32.53 -12.81
C MET A 147 -19.06 32.20 -11.39
N PRO A 148 -19.15 30.92 -10.96
CA PRO A 148 -18.65 30.53 -9.65
C PRO A 148 -17.15 30.71 -9.56
N SER A 149 -16.64 31.04 -8.38
CA SER A 149 -15.20 31.03 -8.15
C SER A 149 -14.65 29.61 -8.40
N ARG A 150 -13.38 29.52 -8.82
CA ARG A 150 -12.73 28.23 -9.09
C ARG A 150 -12.75 27.28 -7.88
N ALA A 151 -12.70 27.83 -6.66
CA ALA A 151 -12.81 27.05 -5.42
C ALA A 151 -14.23 26.48 -5.22
N VAL A 152 -15.27 27.28 -5.49
CA VAL A 152 -16.67 26.84 -5.46
C VAL A 152 -16.93 25.79 -6.54
N ALA A 153 -16.41 26.00 -7.76
CA ALA A 153 -16.47 25.04 -8.85
C ALA A 153 -15.78 23.71 -8.49
N SER A 154 -14.60 23.77 -7.86
CA SER A 154 -13.89 22.58 -7.36
C SER A 154 -14.74 21.82 -6.31
N ALA A 155 -15.29 22.51 -5.32
CA ALA A 155 -16.13 21.89 -4.30
C ALA A 155 -17.39 21.25 -4.90
N ALA A 156 -18.01 21.90 -5.88
CA ALA A 156 -19.14 21.34 -6.62
C ALA A 156 -18.76 20.04 -7.35
N VAL A 157 -17.60 19.99 -8.00
CA VAL A 157 -17.12 18.75 -8.66
C VAL A 157 -16.85 17.63 -7.65
N VAL A 158 -16.33 17.93 -6.46
CA VAL A 158 -16.15 16.93 -5.38
C VAL A 158 -17.50 16.39 -4.89
N LEU A 159 -18.48 17.28 -4.67
CA LEU A 159 -19.84 16.88 -4.28
C LEU A 159 -20.50 15.99 -5.35
N MET A 160 -20.31 16.32 -6.63
CA MET A 160 -20.79 15.47 -7.72
C MET A 160 -20.16 14.08 -7.64
N GLY A 161 -18.86 13.96 -7.35
CA GLY A 161 -18.19 12.67 -7.12
C GLY A 161 -18.89 11.81 -6.06
N LEU A 162 -19.38 12.42 -4.97
CA LEU A 162 -20.18 11.74 -3.95
C LEU A 162 -21.56 11.32 -4.46
N VAL A 163 -22.20 12.14 -5.29
CA VAL A 163 -23.45 11.77 -5.98
C VAL A 163 -23.22 10.54 -6.86
N TRP A 164 -22.14 10.50 -7.64
CA TRP A 164 -21.76 9.35 -8.47
C TRP A 164 -21.57 8.07 -7.63
N ALA A 165 -20.82 8.14 -6.53
CA ALA A 165 -20.64 6.98 -5.65
C ALA A 165 -21.95 6.53 -4.98
N SER A 166 -22.83 7.47 -4.63
CA SER A 166 -24.14 7.17 -4.04
C SER A 166 -25.08 6.49 -5.04
N VAL A 167 -25.09 6.96 -6.29
CA VAL A 167 -25.83 6.31 -7.39
C VAL A 167 -25.30 4.92 -7.66
N GLY A 168 -23.97 4.75 -7.70
CA GLY A 168 -23.37 3.43 -7.84
C GLY A 168 -23.77 2.47 -6.70
N LEU A 169 -23.72 2.90 -5.44
CA LEU A 169 -24.21 2.11 -4.31
C LEU A 169 -25.71 1.77 -4.44
N ALA A 170 -26.54 2.73 -4.87
CA ALA A 170 -27.97 2.50 -5.09
C ALA A 170 -28.21 1.43 -6.17
N LEU A 171 -27.45 1.48 -7.27
CA LEU A 171 -27.48 0.46 -8.32
C LEU A 171 -27.06 -0.92 -7.80
N LEU A 172 -26.06 -0.98 -6.91
CA LEU A 172 -25.65 -2.25 -6.28
C LEU A 172 -26.71 -2.82 -5.37
N LEU A 173 -27.34 -1.98 -4.54
CA LEU A 173 -28.44 -2.42 -3.66
C LEU A 173 -29.66 -2.86 -4.47
N ALA A 174 -29.92 -2.20 -5.61
CA ALA A 174 -31.00 -2.57 -6.51
C ALA A 174 -30.84 -4.00 -7.08
N THR A 175 -29.62 -4.54 -7.16
CA THR A 175 -29.37 -5.90 -7.67
C THR A 175 -30.03 -7.02 -6.85
N GLU A 176 -30.37 -6.76 -5.59
CA GLU A 176 -31.11 -7.69 -4.72
C GLU A 176 -32.54 -7.93 -5.22
N TYR A 177 -33.14 -6.92 -5.85
CA TYR A 177 -34.53 -6.95 -6.31
C TYR A 177 -34.67 -7.36 -7.79
N LEU A 178 -33.55 -7.52 -8.50
CA LEU A 178 -33.54 -7.98 -9.88
C LEU A 178 -33.67 -9.51 -9.91
N GLU A 179 -34.52 -10.03 -10.79
CA GLU A 179 -34.65 -11.48 -10.97
C GLU A 179 -33.64 -12.01 -12.01
N SER A 180 -33.41 -11.24 -13.08
CA SER A 180 -32.55 -11.63 -14.20
C SER A 180 -31.05 -11.46 -13.90
N PRO A 181 -30.21 -12.51 -14.12
CA PRO A 181 -28.76 -12.39 -14.03
C PRO A 181 -28.17 -11.33 -14.98
N ALA A 182 -28.74 -11.17 -16.18
CA ALA A 182 -28.30 -10.15 -17.14
C ALA A 182 -28.58 -8.73 -16.63
N ALA A 183 -29.71 -8.52 -15.96
CA ALA A 183 -30.04 -7.24 -15.34
C ALA A 183 -29.08 -6.92 -14.17
N LYS A 184 -28.77 -7.92 -13.33
CA LYS A 184 -27.78 -7.79 -12.25
C LYS A 184 -26.41 -7.40 -12.79
N GLN A 185 -25.95 -8.02 -13.86
CA GLN A 185 -24.68 -7.69 -14.51
C GLN A 185 -24.67 -6.26 -15.05
N ALA A 186 -25.75 -5.83 -15.72
CA ALA A 186 -25.86 -4.46 -16.23
C ALA A 186 -25.74 -3.42 -15.12
N TYR A 187 -26.43 -3.63 -13.98
CA TYR A 187 -26.38 -2.72 -12.83
C TYR A 187 -25.01 -2.71 -12.14
N LEU A 188 -24.34 -3.87 -12.05
CA LEU A 188 -22.97 -3.97 -11.53
C LEU A 188 -21.97 -3.21 -12.42
N VAL A 189 -22.08 -3.35 -13.74
CA VAL A 189 -21.24 -2.62 -14.71
C VAL A 189 -21.49 -1.12 -14.60
N LEU A 190 -22.74 -0.70 -14.56
CA LEU A 190 -23.13 0.71 -14.45
C LEU A 190 -22.64 1.34 -13.14
N SER A 191 -22.68 0.60 -12.04
CA SER A 191 -22.04 0.99 -10.78
C SER A 191 -20.52 1.17 -10.93
N GLY A 192 -19.84 0.28 -11.65
CA GLY A 192 -18.41 0.42 -11.96
C GLY A 192 -18.08 1.70 -12.73
N VAL A 193 -18.92 2.06 -13.71
CA VAL A 193 -18.76 3.32 -14.44
C VAL A 193 -18.91 4.53 -13.50
N CYS A 194 -19.85 4.48 -12.55
CA CYS A 194 -20.04 5.55 -11.57
C CYS A 194 -18.78 5.80 -10.73
N VAL A 195 -18.10 4.74 -10.27
CA VAL A 195 -16.85 4.84 -9.51
C VAL A 195 -15.75 5.48 -10.34
N LEU A 196 -15.55 4.98 -11.56
CA LEU A 196 -14.45 5.40 -12.42
C LEU A 196 -14.58 6.89 -12.78
N VAL A 197 -15.78 7.30 -13.18
CA VAL A 197 -16.08 8.71 -13.51
C VAL A 197 -15.99 9.58 -12.25
N GLY A 198 -16.54 9.14 -11.12
CA GLY A 198 -16.45 9.85 -9.85
C GLY A 198 -15.00 10.10 -9.44
N ALA A 199 -14.18 9.05 -9.31
CA ALA A 199 -12.81 9.14 -8.80
C ALA A 199 -11.90 10.00 -9.68
N THR A 200 -11.97 9.80 -11.00
CA THR A 200 -11.14 10.56 -11.96
C THR A 200 -11.53 12.04 -12.02
N THR A 201 -12.80 12.38 -11.83
CA THR A 201 -13.26 13.77 -11.89
C THR A 201 -13.08 14.50 -10.56
N THR A 202 -13.31 13.84 -9.42
CA THR A 202 -13.00 14.35 -8.08
C THR A 202 -11.52 14.70 -7.96
N TYR A 203 -10.62 13.81 -8.36
CA TYR A 203 -9.20 14.12 -8.29
C TYR A 203 -8.74 15.07 -9.41
N GLY A 204 -9.01 14.72 -10.67
CA GLY A 204 -8.46 15.41 -11.82
C GLY A 204 -9.02 16.81 -12.01
N LEU A 205 -10.33 16.89 -12.24
CA LEU A 205 -11.02 18.14 -12.59
C LEU A 205 -11.12 19.09 -11.40
N ALA A 206 -11.52 18.58 -10.23
CA ALA A 206 -11.63 19.45 -9.05
C ALA A 206 -10.27 19.96 -8.58
N GLY A 207 -9.22 19.15 -8.70
CA GLY A 207 -7.86 19.58 -8.41
C GLY A 207 -7.34 20.63 -9.39
N ASP A 208 -7.64 20.48 -10.69
CA ASP A 208 -7.27 21.46 -11.72
C ASP A 208 -7.97 22.80 -11.49
N LEU A 209 -9.29 22.77 -11.25
CA LEU A 209 -10.05 23.95 -10.87
C LEU A 209 -9.42 24.64 -9.66
N ARG A 210 -9.02 23.88 -8.65
CA ARG A 210 -8.54 24.44 -7.39
C ARG A 210 -7.11 24.99 -7.43
N HIS A 211 -6.21 24.29 -8.12
CA HIS A 211 -4.77 24.47 -7.95
C HIS A 211 -4.01 24.80 -9.24
N ALA A 212 -4.64 24.70 -10.42
CA ALA A 212 -3.99 25.10 -11.66
C ALA A 212 -3.94 26.65 -11.79
N PRO A 213 -2.80 27.21 -12.25
CA PRO A 213 -2.67 28.65 -12.43
C PRO A 213 -3.65 29.18 -13.51
N PRO A 214 -4.20 30.39 -13.35
CA PRO A 214 -5.06 30.99 -14.36
C PRO A 214 -4.28 31.31 -15.64
N ALA A 215 -4.91 31.13 -16.81
CA ALA A 215 -4.26 31.25 -18.12
C ALA A 215 -3.54 32.59 -18.39
N ARG A 216 -3.90 33.67 -17.68
CA ARG A 216 -3.26 34.99 -17.79
C ARG A 216 -1.91 35.12 -17.08
N SER A 217 -1.50 34.18 -16.21
CA SER A 217 -0.24 34.29 -15.47
C SER A 217 1.00 33.85 -16.26
N LEU A 218 0.84 33.44 -17.52
CA LEU A 218 1.94 33.07 -18.42
C LEU A 218 2.51 34.27 -19.21
N ASP A 219 1.92 35.46 -19.08
CA ASP A 219 2.18 36.62 -19.94
C ASP A 219 3.09 37.72 -19.33
N ASN A 220 3.44 37.67 -18.05
CA ASN A 220 4.37 38.66 -17.47
C ASN A 220 5.79 38.11 -17.48
N GLY A 221 6.67 38.71 -18.30
CA GLY A 221 8.09 38.36 -18.51
C GLY A 221 9.00 38.51 -17.28
N GLY A 222 8.65 37.91 -16.15
CA GLY A 222 9.56 37.58 -15.07
C GLY A 222 10.09 36.17 -15.29
N GLY A 223 11.41 36.02 -15.42
CA GLY A 223 12.06 34.74 -15.64
C GLY A 223 11.70 33.68 -14.59
N LEU A 224 11.47 32.45 -15.06
CA LEU A 224 11.79 31.19 -14.39
C LEU A 224 11.44 31.03 -12.89
N ASP A 225 10.32 31.56 -12.40
CA ASP A 225 9.71 31.05 -11.16
C ASP A 225 8.91 29.76 -11.44
N GLY A 226 9.65 28.72 -11.83
CA GLY A 226 9.14 27.40 -12.20
C GLY A 226 8.67 26.58 -11.00
N GLY A 227 7.58 27.00 -10.36
CA GLY A 227 6.73 26.13 -9.53
C GLY A 227 5.81 25.32 -10.44
N ALA A 228 5.97 23.99 -10.48
CA ALA A 228 5.13 23.14 -11.33
C ALA A 228 3.66 23.23 -10.85
N GLY A 229 2.77 23.75 -11.70
CA GLY A 229 1.32 23.80 -11.46
C GLY A 229 0.69 22.41 -11.37
N TRP A 230 -0.58 22.35 -10.94
CA TRP A 230 -1.35 21.10 -10.84
C TRP A 230 -1.31 20.27 -12.13
N GLN A 231 -1.11 18.96 -12.00
CA GLN A 231 -1.12 18.02 -13.13
C GLN A 231 -2.03 16.83 -12.80
N PHE A 232 -2.72 16.29 -13.81
CA PHE A 232 -3.53 15.07 -13.63
C PHE A 232 -2.66 13.91 -13.12
N PHE A 233 -1.52 13.63 -13.74
CA PHE A 233 -0.61 12.60 -13.25
C PHE A 233 0.58 13.21 -12.50
N GLN A 234 0.59 13.12 -11.17
CA GLN A 234 1.61 13.76 -10.31
C GLN A 234 2.01 12.88 -9.12
N PRO A 235 2.60 11.70 -9.35
CA PRO A 235 3.02 10.81 -8.26
C PRO A 235 4.05 11.49 -7.36
N PHE A 236 3.89 11.31 -6.04
CA PHE A 236 4.80 11.83 -5.00
C PHE A 236 4.95 13.36 -4.92
N ARG A 237 4.08 14.12 -5.61
CA ARG A 237 4.03 15.60 -5.56
C ARG A 237 2.86 16.07 -4.71
N GLY A 238 2.92 17.29 -4.16
CA GLY A 238 1.82 17.89 -3.38
C GLY A 238 1.95 17.78 -1.84
N GLY A 239 3.06 17.22 -1.33
CA GLY A 239 3.30 17.04 0.12
C GLY A 239 2.91 15.66 0.64
N ALA A 240 3.51 15.22 1.76
CA ALA A 240 3.37 13.85 2.26
C ALA A 240 1.91 13.45 2.60
N VAL A 241 1.14 14.38 3.19
CA VAL A 241 -0.28 14.15 3.53
C VAL A 241 -1.14 13.99 2.27
N PHE A 242 -0.92 14.83 1.26
CA PHE A 242 -1.57 14.72 -0.03
C PHE A 242 -1.24 13.38 -0.71
N VAL A 243 0.03 12.99 -0.73
CA VAL A 243 0.48 11.72 -1.34
C VAL A 243 -0.13 10.52 -0.63
N ALA A 244 -0.17 10.52 0.70
CA ALA A 244 -0.75 9.43 1.49
C ALA A 244 -2.27 9.32 1.29
N THR A 245 -2.99 10.44 1.31
CA THR A 245 -4.43 10.46 1.07
C THR A 245 -4.78 10.10 -0.38
N GLN A 246 -3.97 10.51 -1.36
CA GLN A 246 -4.10 10.05 -2.74
C GLN A 246 -3.90 8.54 -2.87
N ALA A 247 -2.84 7.99 -2.28
CA ALA A 247 -2.59 6.55 -2.29
C ALA A 247 -3.76 5.78 -1.67
N LEU A 248 -4.27 6.24 -0.52
CA LEU A 248 -5.43 5.63 0.14
C LEU A 248 -6.71 5.73 -0.72
N GLY A 249 -7.00 6.91 -1.27
CA GLY A 249 -8.20 7.13 -2.09
C GLY A 249 -8.22 6.26 -3.35
N TRP A 250 -7.09 6.17 -4.06
CA TRP A 250 -6.97 5.31 -5.24
C TRP A 250 -6.97 3.81 -4.90
N ALA A 251 -6.41 3.42 -3.75
CA ALA A 251 -6.46 2.05 -3.26
C ALA A 251 -7.91 1.62 -2.93
N LEU A 252 -8.67 2.47 -2.23
CA LEU A 252 -10.09 2.24 -1.94
C LEU A 252 -10.92 2.15 -3.23
N SER A 253 -10.68 3.06 -4.19
CA SER A 253 -11.33 3.02 -5.50
C SER A 253 -11.02 1.72 -6.25
N SER A 254 -9.77 1.29 -6.25
CA SER A 254 -9.34 0.05 -6.92
C SER A 254 -9.93 -1.20 -6.25
N ALA A 255 -9.94 -1.24 -4.91
CA ALA A 255 -10.56 -2.32 -4.15
C ALA A 255 -12.06 -2.45 -4.46
N SER A 256 -12.77 -1.33 -4.61
CA SER A 256 -14.19 -1.35 -5.00
C SER A 256 -14.40 -1.92 -6.41
N LEU A 257 -13.54 -1.60 -7.38
CA LEU A 257 -13.62 -2.16 -8.74
C LEU A 257 -13.31 -3.65 -8.77
N VAL A 258 -12.36 -4.13 -7.94
CA VAL A 258 -12.07 -5.56 -7.80
C VAL A 258 -13.26 -6.30 -7.20
N LEU A 259 -13.88 -5.76 -6.14
CA LEU A 259 -15.09 -6.37 -5.56
C LEU A 259 -16.25 -6.39 -6.55
N LEU A 260 -16.41 -5.36 -7.39
CA LEU A 260 -17.40 -5.35 -8.49
C LEU A 260 -17.11 -6.43 -9.52
N ALA A 261 -15.87 -6.56 -9.98
CA ALA A 261 -15.49 -7.58 -10.96
C ALA A 261 -15.73 -9.00 -10.41
N LEU A 262 -15.40 -9.22 -9.14
CA LEU A 262 -15.70 -10.47 -8.44
C LEU A 262 -17.21 -10.70 -8.32
N ALA A 263 -18.00 -9.67 -7.97
CA ALA A 263 -19.46 -9.77 -7.89
C ALA A 263 -20.06 -10.13 -9.26
N VAL A 264 -19.61 -9.51 -10.36
CA VAL A 264 -20.02 -9.83 -11.73
C VAL A 264 -19.70 -11.29 -12.06
N ALA A 265 -18.49 -11.75 -11.77
CA ALA A 265 -18.07 -13.13 -12.02
C ALA A 265 -18.89 -14.15 -11.21
N ARG A 266 -19.23 -13.83 -9.95
CA ARG A 266 -20.05 -14.70 -9.10
C ARG A 266 -21.51 -14.77 -9.55
N VAL A 267 -22.09 -13.63 -9.96
CA VAL A 267 -23.42 -13.58 -10.56
C VAL A 267 -23.46 -14.38 -11.86
N ALA A 268 -22.43 -14.26 -12.71
CA ALA A 268 -22.30 -15.05 -13.93
C ALA A 268 -22.20 -16.56 -13.67
N ALA A 269 -21.52 -16.95 -12.59
CA ALA A 269 -21.37 -18.35 -12.19
C ALA A 269 -22.61 -18.95 -11.47
N GLY A 270 -23.69 -18.17 -11.29
CA GLY A 270 -24.90 -18.62 -10.58
C GLY A 270 -24.69 -18.85 -9.07
N VAL A 271 -23.60 -18.35 -8.50
CA VAL A 271 -23.26 -18.55 -7.08
C VAL A 271 -23.84 -17.40 -6.26
N ALA A 272 -24.92 -17.66 -5.51
CA ALA A 272 -25.58 -16.67 -4.66
C ALA A 272 -25.15 -16.82 -3.19
N TYR A 273 -24.22 -15.98 -2.71
CA TYR A 273 -24.03 -15.75 -1.28
C TYR A 273 -24.10 -14.25 -0.97
N CYS A 274 -24.99 -13.87 -0.05
CA CYS A 274 -25.29 -12.51 0.44
C CYS A 274 -24.93 -11.35 -0.53
N ILE A 275 -25.66 -11.17 -1.65
CA ILE A 275 -25.40 -10.10 -2.63
C ILE A 275 -25.43 -8.69 -1.99
N ARG A 276 -26.29 -8.51 -0.98
CA ARG A 276 -26.40 -7.28 -0.19
C ARG A 276 -25.14 -6.97 0.60
N CYS A 277 -24.46 -7.97 1.15
CA CYS A 277 -23.19 -7.79 1.86
C CYS A 277 -22.11 -7.27 0.91
N TRP A 278 -22.05 -7.82 -0.31
CA TRP A 278 -21.12 -7.37 -1.35
C TRP A 278 -21.45 -5.96 -1.84
N ALA A 279 -22.73 -5.66 -2.05
CA ALA A 279 -23.21 -4.34 -2.45
C ALA A 279 -22.84 -3.26 -1.41
N LEU A 280 -23.09 -3.53 -0.12
CA LEU A 280 -22.75 -2.60 0.96
C LEU A 280 -21.23 -2.44 1.10
N ALA A 281 -20.46 -3.54 1.16
CA ALA A 281 -19.01 -3.47 1.28
C ALA A 281 -18.37 -2.69 0.13
N THR A 282 -18.82 -2.97 -1.10
CA THR A 282 -18.34 -2.29 -2.30
C THR A 282 -18.73 -0.81 -2.29
N GLY A 283 -20.00 -0.48 -2.06
CA GLY A 283 -20.46 0.91 -2.08
C GLY A 283 -19.90 1.76 -0.94
N THR A 284 -19.64 1.19 0.24
CA THR A 284 -18.92 1.89 1.32
C THR A 284 -17.49 2.24 0.90
N LEU A 285 -16.77 1.34 0.23
CA LEU A 285 -15.44 1.63 -0.31
C LEU A 285 -15.48 2.72 -1.38
N MET A 286 -16.52 2.73 -2.23
CA MET A 286 -16.72 3.77 -3.25
C MET A 286 -16.90 5.15 -2.62
N LEU A 287 -17.75 5.26 -1.60
CA LEU A 287 -17.98 6.50 -0.86
C LEU A 287 -16.73 6.97 -0.11
N ALA A 288 -16.05 6.04 0.58
CA ALA A 288 -14.81 6.33 1.28
C ALA A 288 -13.72 6.82 0.31
N ALA A 289 -13.59 6.22 -0.87
CA ALA A 289 -12.66 6.67 -1.90
C ALA A 289 -12.93 8.12 -2.33
N GLN A 290 -14.19 8.50 -2.55
CA GLN A 290 -14.55 9.87 -2.94
C GLN A 290 -14.24 10.88 -1.84
N LEU A 291 -14.57 10.56 -0.59
CA LEU A 291 -14.28 11.41 0.56
C LEU A 291 -12.78 11.62 0.72
N VAL A 292 -11.98 10.56 0.61
CA VAL A 292 -10.52 10.63 0.74
C VAL A 292 -9.87 11.38 -0.44
N LEU A 293 -10.30 11.14 -1.67
CA LEU A 293 -9.81 11.85 -2.85
C LEU A 293 -10.18 13.34 -2.80
N GLY A 294 -11.41 13.68 -2.41
CA GLY A 294 -11.82 15.07 -2.19
C GLY A 294 -11.02 15.73 -1.06
N ALA A 295 -10.91 15.05 0.09
CA ALA A 295 -10.15 15.48 1.27
C ALA A 295 -8.69 15.83 0.91
N SER A 296 -8.07 15.00 0.08
CA SER A 296 -6.67 15.17 -0.33
C SER A 296 -6.43 16.54 -0.97
N LEU A 297 -7.39 17.10 -1.72
CA LEU A 297 -7.21 18.38 -2.43
C LEU A 297 -6.99 19.56 -1.48
N TRP A 298 -7.48 19.51 -0.24
CA TRP A 298 -7.19 20.55 0.77
C TRP A 298 -5.78 20.46 1.34
N THR A 299 -5.11 19.32 1.18
CA THR A 299 -3.78 19.06 1.73
C THR A 299 -2.65 19.27 0.73
N TRP A 300 -2.99 19.57 -0.53
CA TRP A 300 -2.01 19.83 -1.58
C TRP A 300 -1.20 21.09 -1.26
N ARG A 301 0.14 20.95 -1.36
CA ARG A 301 1.09 22.06 -1.26
C ARG A 301 1.85 22.17 -2.56
N GLY A 302 1.75 23.32 -3.23
CA GLY A 302 2.58 23.65 -4.38
C GLY A 302 4.07 23.54 -4.04
N THR A 303 4.89 23.09 -5.00
CA THR A 303 6.33 22.91 -4.76
C THR A 303 7.02 24.26 -4.53
N SER A 304 7.30 24.62 -3.29
CA SER A 304 8.27 25.68 -2.99
C SER A 304 9.68 25.12 -3.16
N LYS A 305 10.43 25.67 -4.12
CA LYS A 305 11.78 25.24 -4.52
C LYS A 305 12.96 25.58 -3.59
N PRO A 306 12.89 26.27 -2.42
CA PRO A 306 14.14 26.68 -1.78
C PRO A 306 14.85 25.56 -0.99
N ARG A 307 14.18 24.46 -0.63
CA ARG A 307 14.83 23.37 0.14
C ARG A 307 15.60 22.35 -0.69
N LEU A 308 15.20 22.12 -1.94
CA LEU A 308 15.90 21.21 -2.85
C LEU A 308 17.10 21.88 -3.54
N GLN A 309 17.01 23.19 -3.84
CA GLN A 309 18.15 23.95 -4.38
C GLN A 309 19.20 24.25 -3.32
N ALA A 310 18.82 24.52 -2.06
CA ALA A 310 19.79 24.64 -0.96
C ALA A 310 20.48 23.31 -0.64
N ALA A 311 19.76 22.18 -0.72
CA ALA A 311 20.34 20.85 -0.59
C ALA A 311 21.26 20.47 -1.77
N ALA A 312 20.96 20.96 -2.98
CA ALA A 312 21.79 20.77 -4.17
C ALA A 312 23.05 21.66 -4.14
N ALA A 313 22.95 22.90 -3.67
CA ALA A 313 24.09 23.81 -3.49
C ALA A 313 25.03 23.33 -2.35
N ALA A 314 24.47 22.81 -1.26
CA ALA A 314 25.26 22.18 -0.19
C ALA A 314 25.91 20.85 -0.63
N ALA A 315 25.31 20.14 -1.60
CA ALA A 315 25.87 18.92 -2.18
C ALA A 315 26.95 19.18 -3.25
N ALA A 316 27.03 20.40 -3.79
CA ALA A 316 28.03 20.79 -4.79
C ALA A 316 29.40 21.15 -4.19
N ALA A 317 29.52 21.25 -2.86
CA ALA A 317 30.69 21.81 -2.19
C ALA A 317 31.75 20.79 -1.71
N THR A 318 31.57 19.46 -1.81
CA THR A 318 32.62 18.46 -1.44
C THR A 318 32.22 16.99 -1.73
N PRO A 319 33.18 16.04 -1.74
CA PRO A 319 33.80 15.38 -2.91
C PRO A 319 32.90 14.39 -3.70
N SER A 320 33.36 14.03 -4.90
CA SER A 320 32.67 13.35 -6.03
C SER A 320 31.24 12.81 -5.81
N ALA A 321 30.29 13.38 -6.55
CA ALA A 321 28.86 13.11 -6.48
C ALA A 321 28.47 11.63 -6.70
N ALA A 322 29.28 10.86 -7.44
CA ALA A 322 29.03 9.45 -7.72
C ALA A 322 29.24 8.56 -6.48
N GLY A 323 30.28 8.81 -5.67
CA GLY A 323 30.54 8.07 -4.44
C GLY A 323 29.52 8.40 -3.35
N THR A 324 29.08 9.66 -3.27
CA THR A 324 28.16 10.14 -2.24
C THR A 324 26.70 9.72 -2.49
N ALA A 325 26.25 9.66 -3.75
CA ALA A 325 24.91 9.14 -4.08
C ALA A 325 24.82 7.61 -3.87
N ALA A 326 25.85 6.86 -4.26
CA ALA A 326 25.95 5.42 -3.99
C ALA A 326 25.97 5.13 -2.48
N ARG A 327 26.69 5.93 -1.68
CA ARG A 327 26.70 5.81 -0.21
C ARG A 327 25.38 6.20 0.44
N ARG A 328 24.67 7.22 -0.07
CA ARG A 328 23.34 7.64 0.44
C ARG A 328 22.22 6.68 0.04
N LEU A 329 22.33 6.01 -1.11
CA LEU A 329 21.39 4.96 -1.52
C LEU A 329 21.69 3.63 -0.79
N GLY A 330 22.98 3.34 -0.56
CA GLY A 330 23.49 2.12 0.08
C GLY A 330 22.88 1.84 1.44
N TRP A 331 22.81 2.83 2.35
CA TRP A 331 22.22 2.63 3.68
C TRP A 331 20.69 2.63 3.71
N ARG A 332 19.97 2.93 2.62
CA ARG A 332 18.50 2.77 2.58
C ARG A 332 18.10 1.45 1.93
N LEU A 333 19.01 0.88 1.15
CA LEU A 333 18.73 -0.26 0.30
C LEU A 333 18.48 -1.57 1.11
N PRO A 334 19.19 -1.88 2.20
CA PRO A 334 18.88 -3.06 3.02
C PRO A 334 17.43 -3.09 3.52
N VAL A 335 16.93 -1.97 4.07
CA VAL A 335 15.54 -1.87 4.53
C VAL A 335 14.54 -1.97 3.37
N LEU A 336 14.86 -1.39 2.21
CA LEU A 336 14.03 -1.54 1.02
C LEU A 336 14.00 -2.99 0.53
N LEU A 337 15.15 -3.67 0.43
CA LEU A 337 15.25 -5.08 0.03
C LEU A 337 14.53 -6.01 1.00
N MET A 338 14.43 -5.64 2.27
CA MET A 338 13.73 -6.40 3.28
C MET A 338 12.21 -6.38 3.10
N TYR A 339 11.67 -5.22 2.70
CA TYR A 339 10.24 -4.99 2.72
C TYR A 339 9.59 -4.91 1.34
N THR A 340 10.22 -4.32 0.33
CA THR A 340 9.59 -4.08 -0.98
C THR A 340 9.46 -5.32 -1.87
N PRO A 341 10.38 -6.31 -1.88
CA PRO A 341 10.34 -7.35 -2.92
C PRO A 341 9.12 -8.27 -2.85
N VAL A 342 8.61 -8.57 -1.65
CA VAL A 342 7.35 -9.30 -1.49
C VAL A 342 6.17 -8.52 -2.09
N HIS A 343 6.16 -7.20 -1.92
CA HIS A 343 5.11 -6.34 -2.48
C HIS A 343 5.21 -6.27 -4.00
N ILE A 344 6.43 -6.20 -4.54
CA ILE A 344 6.67 -6.23 -5.99
C ILE A 344 6.20 -7.56 -6.58
N PHE A 345 6.52 -8.69 -5.92
CA PHE A 345 6.07 -10.02 -6.35
C PHE A 345 4.55 -10.17 -6.28
N CYS A 346 3.92 -9.79 -5.16
CA CYS A 346 2.47 -9.84 -5.04
C CYS A 346 1.77 -8.90 -6.04
N ALA A 347 2.32 -7.71 -6.26
CA ALA A 347 1.79 -6.77 -7.25
C ALA A 347 1.93 -7.31 -8.67
N SER A 348 3.06 -7.94 -9.05
CA SER A 348 3.22 -8.53 -10.38
C SER A 348 2.29 -9.73 -10.58
N LEU A 349 2.12 -10.59 -9.58
CA LEU A 349 1.16 -11.69 -9.59
C LEU A 349 -0.27 -11.17 -9.81
N ALA A 350 -0.67 -10.14 -9.07
CA ALA A 350 -1.98 -9.52 -9.18
C ALA A 350 -2.19 -8.80 -10.52
N LEU A 351 -1.22 -8.00 -10.97
CA LEU A 351 -1.29 -7.26 -12.24
C LEU A 351 -1.40 -8.20 -13.44
N THR A 352 -0.64 -9.29 -13.45
CA THR A 352 -0.74 -10.30 -14.52
C THR A 352 -2.02 -11.11 -14.45
N PHE A 353 -2.56 -11.38 -13.25
CA PHE A 353 -3.87 -12.03 -13.09
C PHE A 353 -4.98 -11.16 -13.68
N ILE A 354 -4.87 -9.84 -13.50
CA ILE A 354 -5.79 -8.87 -14.07
C ILE A 354 -5.59 -8.75 -15.60
N ALA A 355 -4.35 -8.79 -16.09
CA ALA A 355 -4.03 -8.52 -17.48
C ALA A 355 -4.16 -9.73 -18.43
N LEU A 356 -4.11 -10.97 -17.92
CA LEU A 356 -4.06 -12.18 -18.73
C LEU A 356 -5.26 -13.10 -18.46
N PRO A 357 -5.78 -13.81 -19.48
CA PRO A 357 -6.75 -14.90 -19.27
C PRO A 357 -6.19 -15.96 -18.32
N PHE A 358 -7.05 -16.58 -17.50
CA PHE A 358 -6.64 -17.54 -16.46
C PHE A 358 -5.67 -18.65 -16.95
N PRO A 359 -5.86 -19.28 -18.13
CA PRO A 359 -4.91 -20.26 -18.64
C PRO A 359 -3.52 -19.66 -18.93
N ALA A 360 -3.45 -18.45 -19.50
CA ALA A 360 -2.20 -17.77 -19.82
C ALA A 360 -1.49 -17.27 -18.55
N TRP A 361 -2.25 -16.74 -17.59
CA TRP A 361 -1.72 -16.39 -16.27
C TRP A 361 -1.15 -17.61 -15.55
N THR A 362 -1.88 -18.73 -15.55
CA THR A 362 -1.44 -19.98 -14.92
C THR A 362 -0.19 -20.52 -15.62
N ALA A 363 -0.16 -20.55 -16.95
CA ALA A 363 1.01 -20.97 -17.71
C ALA A 363 2.23 -20.09 -17.44
N LEU A 364 2.05 -18.76 -17.39
CA LEU A 364 3.11 -17.80 -17.06
C LEU A 364 3.70 -18.10 -15.68
N TRP A 365 2.87 -18.17 -14.64
CA TRP A 365 3.36 -18.32 -13.26
C TRP A 365 3.79 -19.75 -12.94
N ALA A 366 3.00 -20.76 -13.27
CA ALA A 366 3.38 -22.14 -13.04
C ALA A 366 4.65 -22.50 -13.84
N GLY A 367 4.71 -22.11 -15.12
CA GLY A 367 5.88 -22.33 -15.97
C GLY A 367 7.12 -21.56 -15.49
N SER A 368 7.00 -20.26 -15.22
CA SER A 368 8.14 -19.45 -14.76
C SER A 368 8.63 -19.86 -13.38
N LEU A 369 7.74 -20.11 -12.42
CA LEU A 369 8.11 -20.59 -11.09
C LEU A 369 8.70 -21.99 -11.16
N PHE A 370 8.16 -22.89 -11.99
CA PHE A 370 8.73 -24.21 -12.20
C PHE A 370 10.18 -24.12 -12.71
N ILE A 371 10.42 -23.37 -13.79
CA ILE A 371 11.77 -23.17 -14.34
C ILE A 371 12.68 -22.53 -13.30
N TYR A 372 12.21 -21.46 -12.67
CA TYR A 372 12.97 -20.74 -11.65
C TYR A 372 13.35 -21.65 -10.48
N TYR A 373 12.42 -22.42 -9.91
CA TYR A 373 12.70 -23.35 -8.82
C TYR A 373 13.55 -24.55 -9.26
N ALA A 374 13.35 -25.09 -10.46
CA ALA A 374 14.21 -26.15 -10.99
C ALA A 374 15.69 -25.71 -11.05
N LEU A 375 15.94 -24.46 -11.45
CA LEU A 375 17.31 -23.90 -11.54
C LEU A 375 17.90 -23.53 -10.17
N THR A 376 17.07 -23.26 -9.18
CA THR A 376 17.50 -22.61 -7.93
C THR A 376 17.26 -23.42 -6.67
N ALA A 377 16.57 -24.55 -6.73
CA ALA A 377 16.36 -25.47 -5.60
C ALA A 377 17.36 -26.63 -5.59
N PHE A 378 18.25 -26.72 -6.60
CA PHE A 378 19.24 -27.78 -6.69
C PHE A 378 20.18 -27.81 -5.46
N GLY A 379 20.39 -29.00 -4.91
CA GLY A 379 21.28 -29.21 -3.77
C GLY A 379 20.71 -28.72 -2.43
N ALA A 380 19.39 -28.59 -2.32
CA ALA A 380 18.66 -28.19 -1.10
C ALA A 380 19.29 -26.96 -0.39
N PRO A 381 19.34 -25.79 -1.05
CA PRO A 381 20.02 -24.60 -0.54
C PRO A 381 19.59 -24.17 0.87
N GLU A 382 18.33 -24.41 1.22
CA GLU A 382 17.76 -24.14 2.54
C GLU A 382 18.43 -24.94 3.67
N HIS A 383 19.10 -26.04 3.34
CA HIS A 383 19.88 -26.86 4.27
C HIS A 383 21.39 -26.65 4.12
N THR A 384 21.86 -26.46 2.89
CA THR A 384 23.29 -26.50 2.55
C THR A 384 23.95 -25.12 2.50
N GLY A 385 23.17 -24.05 2.42
CA GLY A 385 23.70 -22.70 2.19
C GLY A 385 24.33 -22.53 0.80
N ARG A 386 24.09 -23.45 -0.15
CA ARG A 386 24.69 -23.43 -1.51
C ARG A 386 24.46 -22.12 -2.27
N ARG A 387 23.38 -21.41 -1.94
CA ARG A 387 23.03 -20.14 -2.58
C ARG A 387 23.51 -18.92 -1.82
N GLU A 388 24.38 -19.08 -0.83
CA GLU A 388 25.04 -17.94 -0.21
C GLU A 388 25.81 -17.12 -1.24
N TRP A 389 25.70 -15.80 -1.15
CA TRP A 389 26.37 -14.89 -2.05
C TRP A 389 27.33 -13.99 -1.24
N PRO A 390 28.63 -14.33 -1.16
CA PRO A 390 29.56 -13.66 -0.28
C PRO A 390 29.65 -12.14 -0.50
N ALA A 391 29.67 -11.70 -1.76
CA ALA A 391 29.73 -10.26 -2.08
C ALA A 391 28.47 -9.51 -1.63
N PHE A 392 27.28 -10.10 -1.81
CA PHE A 392 26.04 -9.51 -1.32
C PHE A 392 25.99 -9.50 0.20
N LEU A 393 26.40 -10.60 0.85
CA LEU A 393 26.45 -10.71 2.30
C LEU A 393 27.35 -9.65 2.93
N GLU A 394 28.54 -9.41 2.35
CA GLU A 394 29.46 -8.39 2.84
C GLU A 394 28.88 -6.99 2.67
N TRP A 395 28.39 -6.67 1.46
CA TRP A 395 27.73 -5.40 1.17
C TRP A 395 26.52 -5.16 2.10
N PHE A 396 25.68 -6.17 2.31
CA PHE A 396 24.51 -6.08 3.16
C PHE A 396 24.91 -5.82 4.61
N SER A 397 25.91 -6.56 5.12
CA SER A 397 26.45 -6.41 6.47
C SER A 397 26.99 -5.01 6.75
N GLU A 398 27.78 -4.45 5.83
CA GLU A 398 28.35 -3.09 5.96
C GLU A 398 27.28 -1.99 6.00
N ASN A 399 26.16 -2.19 5.30
CA ASN A 399 25.10 -1.20 5.21
C ASN A 399 23.98 -1.43 6.24
N LEU A 400 23.88 -2.60 6.85
CA LEU A 400 22.74 -3.00 7.68
C LEU A 400 22.54 -2.12 8.91
N GLN A 401 23.57 -1.91 9.73
CA GLN A 401 23.44 -1.15 10.97
C GLN A 401 23.02 0.30 10.73
N PRO A 402 23.68 1.09 9.85
CA PRO A 402 23.19 2.42 9.49
C PRO A 402 21.77 2.43 8.93
N SER A 403 21.39 1.39 8.18
CA SER A 403 20.02 1.24 7.66
C SER A 403 19.00 1.07 8.77
N LEU A 404 19.29 0.20 9.74
CA LEU A 404 18.43 -0.03 10.90
C LEU A 404 18.38 1.22 11.78
N GLU A 405 19.52 1.83 12.08
CA GLU A 405 19.57 3.06 12.89
C GLU A 405 18.75 4.20 12.30
N GLY A 406 18.82 4.38 10.98
CA GLY A 406 18.01 5.39 10.30
C GLY A 406 16.52 5.00 10.13
N TRP A 407 16.17 3.71 10.23
CA TRP A 407 14.80 3.24 10.07
C TRP A 407 14.05 3.07 11.39
N ILE A 408 14.60 2.25 12.29
CA ILE A 408 14.01 1.89 13.59
C ILE A 408 14.58 2.71 14.76
N GLY A 409 15.79 3.25 14.65
CA GLY A 409 16.45 3.94 15.77
C GLY A 409 17.65 3.17 16.30
N PRO A 410 18.25 3.58 17.44
CA PRO A 410 19.56 3.11 17.89
C PRO A 410 19.64 1.58 17.97
N VAL A 411 20.69 1.00 17.40
CA VAL A 411 20.98 -0.43 17.48
C VAL A 411 22.26 -0.61 18.27
N GLN A 412 22.28 -1.53 19.24
CA GLN A 412 23.45 -1.81 20.08
C GLN A 412 23.64 -3.32 20.20
N VAL A 413 24.87 -3.79 20.02
CA VAL A 413 25.31 -5.13 20.41
C VAL A 413 26.21 -5.01 21.64
N VAL A 414 25.82 -5.66 22.74
CA VAL A 414 26.57 -5.69 24.00
C VAL A 414 26.98 -7.12 24.27
N TYR A 415 28.26 -7.34 24.52
CA TYR A 415 28.77 -8.65 24.95
C TYR A 415 29.27 -8.56 26.39
N GLU A 416 28.87 -9.53 27.21
CA GLU A 416 29.14 -9.56 28.64
C GLU A 416 30.41 -10.29 29.05
N GLY A 417 31.01 -11.06 28.13
CA GLY A 417 32.24 -11.78 28.42
C GLY A 417 33.48 -10.87 28.38
N ALA A 418 34.46 -11.21 29.21
CA ALA A 418 35.71 -10.44 29.31
C ALA A 418 36.57 -10.50 28.03
N LYS A 419 36.45 -11.56 27.23
CA LYS A 419 37.23 -11.78 26.00
C LYS A 419 36.33 -12.25 24.86
N PRO A 420 36.62 -11.84 23.60
CA PRO A 420 35.93 -12.38 22.42
C PRO A 420 35.94 -13.91 22.39
N LEU A 421 34.87 -14.49 21.83
CA LEU A 421 34.78 -15.94 21.67
C LEU A 421 35.84 -16.45 20.68
N PRO A 422 36.57 -17.54 20.99
CA PRO A 422 37.48 -18.19 20.05
C PRO A 422 36.80 -18.60 18.75
N ALA A 423 37.41 -18.30 17.60
CA ALA A 423 36.83 -18.56 16.28
C ALA A 423 36.75 -20.06 15.90
N ASP A 424 37.59 -20.89 16.52
CA ASP A 424 37.65 -22.34 16.35
C ASP A 424 36.66 -23.12 17.24
N GLY A 425 35.98 -22.41 18.15
CA GLY A 425 34.99 -22.99 19.05
C GLY A 425 33.67 -23.34 18.37
N ARG A 426 32.87 -24.17 19.05
CA ARG A 426 31.51 -24.52 18.62
C ARG A 426 30.45 -23.83 19.48
N TYR A 427 29.53 -23.07 18.87
CA TYR A 427 28.57 -22.25 19.59
C TYR A 427 27.13 -22.36 19.05
N VAL A 428 26.18 -22.40 19.97
CA VAL A 428 24.75 -22.32 19.70
C VAL A 428 24.20 -21.07 20.37
N PHE A 429 23.96 -20.03 19.58
CA PHE A 429 23.39 -18.77 20.06
C PHE A 429 21.87 -18.93 20.21
N GLY A 430 21.39 -18.84 21.45
CA GLY A 430 19.97 -18.93 21.79
C GLY A 430 19.34 -17.53 21.91
N TYR A 431 18.84 -17.02 20.80
CA TYR A 431 18.20 -15.71 20.67
C TYR A 431 16.80 -15.68 21.29
N GLN A 432 16.53 -14.73 22.17
CA GLN A 432 15.27 -14.59 22.90
C GLN A 432 14.84 -13.12 23.01
N PRO A 433 13.56 -12.79 22.84
CA PRO A 433 12.44 -13.68 22.52
C PRO A 433 12.26 -13.78 20.99
N HIS A 434 11.35 -14.64 20.54
CA HIS A 434 10.86 -14.71 19.18
C HIS A 434 10.03 -13.49 18.79
N GLY A 435 9.20 -13.00 19.72
CA GLY A 435 8.21 -11.97 19.41
C GLY A 435 7.27 -12.36 18.27
N LEU A 436 6.71 -11.36 17.59
CA LEU A 436 5.80 -11.58 16.46
C LEU A 436 6.58 -12.09 15.23
N PHE A 437 7.68 -11.41 14.91
CA PHE A 437 8.69 -11.84 13.96
C PHE A 437 10.08 -11.54 14.55
N PRO A 438 10.96 -12.54 14.69
CA PRO A 438 12.31 -12.35 15.23
C PRO A 438 13.23 -11.84 14.13
N ILE A 439 12.94 -10.63 13.66
CA ILE A 439 13.65 -9.95 12.58
C ILE A 439 15.12 -9.72 12.97
N GLY A 440 15.40 -9.45 14.24
CA GLY A 440 16.77 -9.26 14.74
C GLY A 440 17.64 -10.53 14.71
N ALA A 441 17.05 -11.74 14.77
CA ALA A 441 17.80 -13.00 14.79
C ALA A 441 18.69 -13.22 13.55
N PRO A 442 18.19 -13.11 12.30
CA PRO A 442 19.04 -13.19 11.12
C PRO A 442 19.97 -11.99 10.93
N TYR A 443 19.73 -10.85 11.59
CA TYR A 443 20.54 -9.64 11.46
C TYR A 443 21.70 -9.57 12.43
N LEU A 444 21.53 -10.10 13.64
CA LEU A 444 22.56 -10.02 14.67
C LEU A 444 23.94 -10.50 14.18
N PRO A 445 24.09 -11.67 13.52
CA PRO A 445 25.38 -12.11 12.96
C PRO A 445 25.96 -11.19 11.86
N LEU A 446 25.11 -10.37 11.24
CA LEU A 446 25.43 -9.48 10.13
C LEU A 446 25.74 -8.06 10.61
N LEU A 447 25.49 -7.72 11.87
CA LEU A 447 25.80 -6.40 12.40
C LEU A 447 27.33 -6.22 12.50
N PRO A 448 27.88 -5.08 12.03
CA PRO A 448 29.30 -4.78 12.19
C PRO A 448 29.77 -4.86 13.65
N GLU A 449 28.96 -4.41 14.60
CA GLU A 449 29.26 -4.54 16.03
C GLU A 449 29.39 -5.99 16.49
N PHE A 450 28.51 -6.89 16.05
CA PHE A 450 28.62 -8.32 16.37
C PHE A 450 29.92 -8.90 15.82
N ARG A 451 30.27 -8.58 14.56
CA ARG A 451 31.52 -9.04 13.93
C ARG A 451 32.77 -8.51 14.64
N ARG A 452 32.68 -7.34 15.29
CA ARG A 452 33.75 -6.78 16.13
C ARG A 452 33.86 -7.49 17.48
N CYS A 453 32.73 -7.82 18.11
CA CYS A 453 32.70 -8.57 19.36
C CYS A 453 33.15 -10.03 19.21
N PHE A 454 32.90 -10.64 18.04
CA PHE A 454 33.20 -12.05 17.77
C PHE A 454 33.94 -12.24 16.43
N PRO A 455 35.21 -11.81 16.32
CA PRO A 455 35.98 -11.96 15.10
C PRO A 455 36.09 -13.44 14.69
N GLY A 456 35.69 -13.76 13.46
CA GLY A 456 35.76 -15.13 12.93
C GLY A 456 34.56 -16.03 13.27
N VAL A 457 33.69 -15.65 14.21
CA VAL A 457 32.47 -16.39 14.51
C VAL A 457 31.34 -15.91 13.60
N ARG A 458 30.86 -16.77 12.69
CA ARG A 458 29.80 -16.44 11.72
C ARG A 458 28.61 -17.40 11.82
N PRO A 459 27.73 -17.22 12.83
CA PRO A 459 26.61 -18.13 13.04
C PRO A 459 25.68 -18.19 11.84
N ALA A 460 25.32 -19.40 11.40
CA ALA A 460 24.18 -19.56 10.50
C ALA A 460 22.88 -19.35 11.29
N ALA A 461 22.14 -18.29 10.97
CA ALA A 461 20.80 -18.09 11.51
C ALA A 461 19.84 -19.15 10.94
N LEU A 462 19.05 -19.77 11.82
CA LEU A 462 18.09 -20.81 11.49
C LEU A 462 16.66 -20.29 11.64
N ILE A 463 15.92 -20.17 10.53
CA ILE A 463 14.57 -19.55 10.48
C ILE A 463 13.51 -20.51 9.92
N ALA A 464 12.24 -20.14 10.02
CA ALA A 464 11.10 -20.95 9.58
C ALA A 464 11.16 -21.33 8.09
N SER A 465 10.68 -22.54 7.76
CA SER A 465 10.66 -23.08 6.39
C SER A 465 9.85 -22.23 5.40
N VAL A 466 8.83 -21.51 5.86
CA VAL A 466 8.00 -20.63 5.01
C VAL A 466 8.83 -19.58 4.27
N CYS A 467 9.92 -19.09 4.88
CA CYS A 467 10.84 -18.13 4.26
C CYS A 467 11.59 -18.73 3.05
N PHE A 468 11.62 -20.06 2.91
CA PHE A 468 12.26 -20.78 1.81
C PHE A 468 11.28 -21.23 0.71
N HIS A 469 9.99 -20.89 0.82
CA HIS A 469 8.97 -21.21 -0.20
C HIS A 469 8.51 -19.99 -1.01
N ALA A 470 8.59 -18.79 -0.46
CA ALA A 470 8.24 -17.57 -1.19
C ALA A 470 9.40 -17.11 -2.08
N PRO A 471 9.18 -16.90 -3.40
CA PRO A 471 10.23 -16.40 -4.28
C PRO A 471 10.68 -15.00 -3.83
N VAL A 472 11.91 -14.64 -4.18
CA VAL A 472 12.60 -13.40 -3.74
C VAL A 472 12.93 -13.34 -2.25
N ILE A 473 11.99 -13.61 -1.34
CA ILE A 473 12.29 -13.76 0.10
C ILE A 473 13.31 -14.88 0.28
N ARG A 474 13.05 -16.05 -0.32
CA ARG A 474 13.96 -17.19 -0.30
C ARG A 474 15.34 -16.82 -0.81
N ASP A 475 15.45 -16.01 -1.87
CA ASP A 475 16.74 -15.63 -2.43
C ASP A 475 17.52 -14.74 -1.47
N LEU A 476 16.87 -13.70 -0.93
CA LEU A 476 17.51 -12.76 -0.02
C LEU A 476 18.02 -13.45 1.25
N VAL A 477 17.20 -14.31 1.87
CA VAL A 477 17.65 -15.05 3.06
C VAL A 477 18.76 -16.05 2.71
N SER A 478 18.68 -16.72 1.55
CA SER A 478 19.71 -17.66 1.10
C SER A 478 21.03 -16.96 0.77
N TRP A 479 20.98 -15.80 0.10
CA TRP A 479 22.15 -14.98 -0.22
C TRP A 479 22.85 -14.49 1.04
N CYS A 480 22.09 -14.18 2.10
CA CYS A 480 22.61 -13.84 3.42
C CYS A 480 23.14 -15.04 4.23
N GLY A 481 23.14 -16.25 3.68
CA GLY A 481 23.63 -17.46 4.37
C GLY A 481 22.69 -17.97 5.47
N VAL A 482 21.46 -17.47 5.54
CA VAL A 482 20.42 -17.94 6.47
C VAL A 482 19.92 -19.30 6.01
N ARG A 483 19.62 -20.20 6.96
CA ARG A 483 19.18 -21.57 6.67
C ARG A 483 17.87 -21.91 7.36
N GLN A 484 17.22 -22.98 6.91
CA GLN A 484 15.99 -23.46 7.51
C GLN A 484 16.25 -24.12 8.86
N VAL A 485 15.42 -23.82 9.85
CA VAL A 485 15.40 -24.54 11.12
C VAL A 485 14.91 -25.98 10.93
N ALA A 486 15.84 -26.92 11.00
CA ALA A 486 15.60 -28.35 11.02
C ALA A 486 16.79 -29.05 11.68
N ARG A 487 16.57 -30.21 12.32
CA ARG A 487 17.65 -30.98 12.98
C ARG A 487 18.86 -31.22 12.05
N ARG A 488 18.59 -31.64 10.81
CA ARG A 488 19.63 -31.87 9.80
C ARG A 488 20.42 -30.60 9.45
N THR A 489 19.74 -29.46 9.31
CA THR A 489 20.39 -28.18 9.03
C THR A 489 21.24 -27.73 10.20
N PHE A 490 20.71 -27.86 11.41
CA PHE A 490 21.38 -27.43 12.64
C PHE A 490 22.72 -28.14 12.77
N VAL A 491 22.72 -29.47 12.72
CA VAL A 491 23.94 -30.28 12.86
C VAL A 491 24.92 -29.96 11.75
N ARG A 492 24.45 -29.92 10.50
CA ARG A 492 25.28 -29.61 9.34
C ARG A 492 25.92 -28.22 9.43
N ALA A 493 25.12 -27.18 9.68
CA ALA A 493 25.60 -25.81 9.76
C ALA A 493 26.57 -25.61 10.92
N LEU A 494 26.33 -26.26 12.06
CA LEU A 494 27.24 -26.23 13.21
C LEU A 494 28.58 -26.92 12.91
N GLN A 495 28.56 -28.02 12.14
CA GLN A 495 29.78 -28.69 11.70
C GLN A 495 30.54 -27.88 10.63
N GLU A 496 29.84 -27.22 9.71
CA GLU A 496 30.44 -26.44 8.62
C GLU A 496 30.97 -25.07 9.07
N ARG A 497 30.27 -24.39 10.00
CA ARG A 497 30.57 -23.01 10.41
C ARG A 497 31.08 -22.85 11.84
N GLY A 498 31.08 -23.92 12.62
CA GLY A 498 31.33 -23.85 14.06
C GLY A 498 30.22 -23.16 14.86
N SER A 499 29.29 -22.43 14.24
CA SER A 499 28.26 -21.71 14.99
C SER A 499 26.90 -21.64 14.28
N VAL A 500 25.84 -21.68 15.09
CA VAL A 500 24.45 -21.50 14.66
C VAL A 500 23.72 -20.56 15.60
N LEU A 501 22.73 -19.85 15.07
CA LEU A 501 21.83 -19.01 15.85
C LEU A 501 20.39 -19.46 15.62
N LEU A 502 19.63 -19.64 16.69
CA LEU A 502 18.21 -19.97 16.62
C LEU A 502 17.43 -19.28 17.75
N VAL A 503 16.11 -19.35 17.65
CA VAL A 503 15.19 -18.82 18.67
C VAL A 503 14.57 -19.99 19.44
N PRO A 504 15.02 -20.31 20.67
CA PRO A 504 14.57 -21.50 21.39
C PRO A 504 13.07 -21.53 21.66
N GLY A 505 12.47 -20.42 22.09
CA GLY A 505 11.03 -20.35 22.36
C GLY A 505 10.17 -20.51 21.11
N GLY A 506 10.71 -20.11 19.95
CA GLY A 506 10.08 -20.29 18.66
C GLY A 506 8.67 -19.69 18.59
N GLN A 507 7.84 -20.29 17.74
CA GLN A 507 6.49 -19.82 17.50
C GLN A 507 5.52 -19.93 18.70
N ALA A 508 5.89 -20.66 19.75
CA ALA A 508 5.08 -20.75 20.97
C ALA A 508 4.98 -19.39 21.69
N GLU A 509 5.89 -18.46 21.42
CA GLU A 509 5.85 -17.11 22.00
C GLU A 509 4.86 -16.16 21.29
N LEU A 510 4.41 -16.48 20.07
CA LEU A 510 3.47 -15.63 19.31
C LEU A 510 2.12 -15.45 20.02
N VAL A 511 1.67 -16.45 20.80
CA VAL A 511 0.39 -16.38 21.54
C VAL A 511 0.49 -15.54 22.81
N HIS A 512 1.69 -15.07 23.14
CA HIS A 512 1.99 -14.28 24.33
C HIS A 512 2.34 -12.82 24.02
N THR A 513 2.46 -12.43 22.74
CA THR A 513 2.87 -11.08 22.33
C THR A 513 1.93 -9.98 22.82
N TRP A 514 0.63 -10.29 22.97
CA TRP A 514 -0.37 -9.36 23.52
C TRP A 514 -0.01 -8.91 24.95
N ARG A 515 0.65 -9.76 25.75
CA ARG A 515 1.02 -9.45 27.14
C ARG A 515 2.02 -8.29 27.24
N ARG A 516 2.84 -8.10 26.21
CA ARG A 516 3.73 -6.93 26.13
C ARG A 516 2.94 -5.63 26.05
N THR A 517 1.89 -5.60 25.23
CA THR A 517 1.04 -4.43 24.99
C THR A 517 0.12 -4.14 26.19
N HIS A 518 -0.46 -5.18 26.81
CA HIS A 518 -1.49 -5.03 27.83
C HIS A 518 -0.97 -5.08 29.28
N HIS A 519 0.15 -5.75 29.52
CA HIS A 519 0.65 -6.02 30.87
C HIS A 519 2.12 -5.63 31.07
N GLY A 520 2.80 -5.11 30.04
CA GLY A 520 4.23 -4.78 30.13
C GLY A 520 5.09 -6.02 30.36
N GLU A 521 4.64 -7.21 29.97
CA GLU A 521 5.38 -8.45 30.21
C GLU A 521 6.31 -8.79 29.04
N PHE A 522 7.56 -9.12 29.38
CA PHE A 522 8.55 -9.69 28.46
C PHE A 522 8.55 -11.20 28.63
N VAL A 523 7.88 -11.91 27.72
CA VAL A 523 7.62 -13.34 27.86
C VAL A 523 8.67 -14.17 27.11
N ILE A 524 9.25 -15.15 27.78
CA ILE A 524 10.17 -16.14 27.19
C ILE A 524 9.59 -17.55 27.41
N HIS A 525 9.58 -18.37 26.37
CA HIS A 525 9.14 -19.76 26.42
C HIS A 525 10.32 -20.72 26.64
N CYS A 526 10.29 -21.45 27.75
CA CYS A 526 11.44 -22.20 28.28
C CYS A 526 11.30 -23.72 28.15
N ARG A 527 10.34 -24.26 27.38
CA ARG A 527 10.09 -25.72 27.37
C ARG A 527 10.93 -26.52 26.39
N HIS A 528 11.48 -25.88 25.37
CA HIS A 528 12.15 -26.58 24.28
C HIS A 528 13.57 -27.01 24.65
N LYS A 529 13.79 -28.29 24.94
CA LYS A 529 15.13 -28.85 25.26
C LYS A 529 15.94 -29.35 24.04
N GLY A 530 15.34 -29.36 22.84
CA GLY A 530 15.94 -29.97 21.66
C GLY A 530 17.27 -29.34 21.23
N PHE A 531 17.41 -28.01 21.33
CA PHE A 531 18.64 -27.32 20.97
C PHE A 531 19.78 -27.62 21.93
N VAL A 532 19.47 -27.84 23.22
CA VAL A 532 20.44 -28.24 24.26
C VAL A 532 20.96 -29.64 23.98
N ARG A 533 20.08 -30.59 23.65
CA ARG A 533 20.48 -31.95 23.22
C ARG A 533 21.45 -31.90 22.05
N LEU A 534 21.13 -31.13 21.01
CA LEU A 534 22.00 -30.99 19.85
C LEU A 534 23.33 -30.31 20.19
N ALA A 535 23.34 -29.30 21.05
CA ALA A 535 24.57 -28.65 21.50
C ALA A 535 25.50 -29.63 22.24
N ILE A 536 24.96 -30.42 23.17
CA ILE A 536 25.70 -31.46 23.89
C ILE A 536 26.29 -32.49 22.93
N GLN A 537 25.48 -33.01 22.01
CA GLN A 537 25.90 -34.02 21.02
C GLN A 537 27.01 -33.50 20.09
N GLN A 538 26.98 -32.21 19.76
CA GLN A 538 27.99 -31.58 18.88
C GLN A 538 29.16 -30.95 19.65
N ARG A 539 29.20 -31.09 20.98
CA ARG A 539 30.18 -30.47 21.89
C ARG A 539 30.27 -28.96 21.71
N ALA A 540 29.12 -28.31 21.57
CA ALA A 540 28.99 -26.88 21.40
C ALA A 540 28.53 -26.20 22.70
N ALA A 541 29.04 -25.01 22.98
CA ALA A 541 28.58 -24.18 24.07
C ALA A 541 27.26 -23.48 23.72
N LEU A 542 26.37 -23.32 24.70
CA LEU A 542 25.19 -22.47 24.56
C LEU A 542 25.55 -21.03 24.89
N VAL A 543 25.19 -20.09 24.03
CA VAL A 543 25.40 -18.65 24.27
C VAL A 543 24.03 -17.98 24.38
N PRO A 544 23.63 -17.48 25.55
CA PRO A 544 22.35 -16.79 25.71
C PRO A 544 22.40 -15.43 25.01
N VAL A 545 21.35 -15.12 24.23
CA VAL A 545 21.21 -13.82 23.55
C VAL A 545 19.84 -13.25 23.90
N LEU A 546 19.82 -12.05 24.49
CA LEU A 546 18.62 -11.31 24.86
C LEU A 546 18.45 -10.10 23.94
N ALA A 547 17.35 -10.06 23.19
CA ALA A 547 17.01 -8.99 22.26
C ALA A 547 15.97 -8.04 22.86
N MET A 548 16.45 -6.91 23.39
CA MET A 548 15.61 -5.88 23.98
C MET A 548 15.12 -4.90 22.89
N GLY A 549 13.84 -4.54 22.94
CA GLY A 549 13.17 -3.70 21.93
C GLY A 549 12.48 -4.49 20.82
N GLU A 550 12.88 -5.74 20.56
CA GLU A 550 12.33 -6.57 19.48
C GLU A 550 10.80 -6.70 19.56
N LEU A 551 10.25 -6.92 20.77
CA LEU A 551 8.79 -7.07 21.00
C LEU A 551 7.98 -5.80 20.72
N ASP A 552 8.64 -4.64 20.67
CA ASP A 552 7.98 -3.34 20.51
C ASP A 552 8.00 -2.87 19.05
N THR A 553 8.83 -3.51 18.22
CA THR A 553 8.93 -3.20 16.79
C THR A 553 7.63 -3.50 16.04
N LEU A 554 6.98 -4.62 16.37
CA LEU A 554 5.75 -5.08 15.75
C LEU A 554 4.76 -5.56 16.82
N ARG A 555 3.50 -5.17 16.67
CA ARG A 555 2.39 -5.60 17.52
C ARG A 555 1.31 -6.29 16.69
N ASN A 556 0.50 -7.09 17.37
CA ASN A 556 -0.73 -7.60 16.79
C ASN A 556 -1.84 -6.57 16.97
N LEU A 557 -2.62 -6.28 15.93
CA LEU A 557 -3.81 -5.44 16.05
C LEU A 557 -5.03 -6.25 16.51
N ILE A 558 -4.99 -7.58 16.39
CA ILE A 558 -6.11 -8.47 16.75
C ILE A 558 -5.67 -9.35 17.92
N ASP A 559 -6.06 -9.01 19.14
CA ASP A 559 -5.73 -9.77 20.34
C ASP A 559 -6.88 -10.72 20.71
N MET A 560 -6.74 -12.00 20.37
CA MET A 560 -7.70 -13.07 20.68
C MET A 560 -6.98 -14.28 21.29
N PRO A 561 -6.36 -14.14 22.49
CA PRO A 561 -5.37 -15.10 22.99
C PRO A 561 -5.87 -16.54 23.08
N ASN A 562 -7.13 -16.76 23.47
CA ASN A 562 -7.72 -18.09 23.55
C ASN A 562 -7.87 -18.75 22.16
N LEU A 563 -8.34 -17.98 21.17
CA LEU A 563 -8.48 -18.46 19.79
C LEU A 563 -7.11 -18.67 19.14
N GLN A 564 -6.17 -17.77 19.41
CA GLN A 564 -4.80 -17.84 18.90
C GLN A 564 -4.04 -19.04 19.49
N ALA A 565 -4.20 -19.32 20.78
CA ALA A 565 -3.67 -20.53 21.41
C ALA A 565 -4.33 -21.81 20.86
N TRP A 566 -5.64 -21.80 20.66
CA TRP A 566 -6.35 -22.93 20.07
C TRP A 566 -5.92 -23.21 18.63
N THR A 567 -5.83 -22.18 17.78
CA THR A 567 -5.39 -22.30 16.38
C THR A 567 -3.93 -22.70 16.30
N TYR A 568 -3.06 -22.16 17.15
CA TYR A 568 -1.68 -22.64 17.26
C TYR A 568 -1.62 -24.14 17.54
N LYS A 569 -2.38 -24.61 18.53
CA LYS A 569 -2.43 -26.03 18.90
C LYS A 569 -2.97 -26.93 17.77
N LYS A 570 -3.88 -26.42 16.94
CA LYS A 570 -4.55 -27.19 15.87
C LYS A 570 -3.89 -27.10 14.51
N LEU A 571 -3.36 -25.92 14.15
CA LEU A 571 -2.87 -25.56 12.83
C LEU A 571 -1.36 -25.30 12.81
N GLY A 572 -0.71 -25.24 13.97
CA GLY A 572 0.72 -24.92 14.08
C GLY A 572 1.04 -23.43 13.94
N PHE A 573 0.06 -22.58 13.63
CA PHE A 573 0.22 -21.13 13.55
C PHE A 573 -0.99 -20.44 14.19
N PRO A 574 -0.78 -19.40 15.00
CA PRO A 574 -1.89 -18.74 15.66
C PRO A 574 -2.61 -17.80 14.67
N VAL A 575 -3.94 -17.82 14.64
CA VAL A 575 -4.83 -16.93 13.84
C VAL A 575 -6.07 -16.55 14.64
N PRO A 576 -6.71 -15.37 14.39
CA PRO A 576 -6.33 -14.30 13.47
C PRO A 576 -5.16 -13.44 13.98
N TYR A 577 -4.34 -12.92 13.06
CA TYR A 577 -3.26 -11.96 13.34
C TYR A 577 -3.30 -10.85 12.31
N LEU A 578 -3.04 -9.62 12.75
CA LEU A 578 -2.79 -8.48 11.88
C LEU A 578 -1.57 -7.73 12.40
N VAL A 579 -0.46 -7.89 11.68
CA VAL A 579 0.85 -7.38 12.03
C VAL A 579 0.89 -5.88 11.74
N VAL A 580 1.12 -5.06 12.77
CA VAL A 580 1.26 -3.61 12.61
C VAL A 580 2.46 -3.09 13.40
N GLY A 581 3.05 -1.99 12.97
CA GLY A 581 4.11 -1.29 13.71
C GLY A 581 4.06 0.21 13.40
N ARG A 582 4.88 0.67 12.47
CA ARG A 582 4.97 2.06 12.02
C ARG A 582 3.62 2.57 11.53
N TRP A 583 3.28 3.80 11.92
CA TRP A 583 2.02 4.46 11.59
C TRP A 583 0.76 3.70 12.05
N GLY A 584 0.91 2.72 12.95
CA GLY A 584 -0.18 2.04 13.64
C GLY A 584 -0.98 1.03 12.81
N VAL A 585 -0.86 1.04 11.48
CA VAL A 585 -1.65 0.19 10.56
C VAL A 585 -0.81 -0.56 9.51
N THR A 586 0.50 -0.31 9.45
CA THR A 586 1.38 -0.93 8.43
C THR A 586 2.23 -2.03 9.05
N PRO A 587 2.60 -3.09 8.31
CA PRO A 587 3.43 -4.19 8.81
C PRO A 587 4.93 -3.82 8.91
N PHE A 588 5.26 -2.53 8.91
CA PHE A 588 6.64 -2.07 9.05
C PHE A 588 6.99 -1.87 10.53
N PRO A 589 8.23 -2.13 10.97
CA PRO A 589 8.65 -1.89 12.35
C PRO A 589 8.45 -0.46 12.81
N ALA A 590 7.90 -0.30 14.01
CA ALA A 590 7.86 0.96 14.72
C ALA A 590 9.29 1.44 15.07
N PRO A 591 9.51 2.76 15.18
CA PRO A 591 10.77 3.29 15.71
C PRO A 591 10.93 2.84 17.17
N THR A 592 11.90 1.98 17.43
CA THR A 592 12.20 1.40 18.73
C THR A 592 13.71 1.16 18.82
N PRO A 593 14.39 1.64 19.88
CA PRO A 593 15.78 1.24 20.14
C PRO A 593 15.90 -0.28 20.26
N LEU A 594 16.94 -0.86 19.67
CA LEU A 594 17.26 -2.28 19.80
C LEU A 594 18.57 -2.45 20.55
N ARG A 595 18.59 -3.39 21.50
CA ARG A 595 19.80 -3.82 22.20
C ARG A 595 19.88 -5.34 22.24
N PHE A 596 20.88 -5.89 21.57
CA PHE A 596 21.21 -7.31 21.61
C PHE A 596 22.27 -7.54 22.67
N VAL A 597 21.91 -8.21 23.76
CA VAL A 597 22.84 -8.58 24.83
C VAL A 597 23.25 -10.03 24.64
N VAL A 598 24.55 -10.27 24.45
CA VAL A 598 25.14 -11.59 24.27
C VAL A 598 25.89 -11.97 25.55
N GLY A 599 25.49 -13.08 26.17
CA GLY A 599 26.13 -13.60 27.37
C GLY A 599 27.36 -14.46 27.11
N GLU A 600 27.91 -15.01 28.18
CA GLU A 600 29.07 -15.92 28.14
C GLU A 600 28.69 -17.34 27.68
N PRO A 601 29.64 -18.09 27.10
CA PRO A 601 29.40 -19.45 26.61
C PRO A 601 29.25 -20.44 27.78
N LEU A 602 28.19 -21.24 27.75
CA LEU A 602 27.88 -22.28 28.73
C LEU A 602 28.20 -23.66 28.17
N PHE A 603 29.13 -24.36 28.80
CA PHE A 603 29.55 -25.71 28.40
C PHE A 603 28.82 -26.79 29.19
N ALA A 604 28.39 -27.86 28.52
CA ALA A 604 27.83 -29.02 29.19
C ALA A 604 28.83 -29.61 30.19
N VAL A 605 28.33 -30.14 31.32
CA VAL A 605 29.14 -30.95 32.23
C VAL A 605 29.74 -32.14 31.46
N GLU A 606 30.95 -32.57 31.82
CA GLU A 606 31.69 -33.63 31.13
C GLU A 606 30.91 -34.96 31.09
N ALA A 607 31.10 -35.73 30.01
CA ALA A 607 30.48 -37.03 29.87
C ALA A 607 31.00 -38.01 30.94
N GLY A 608 30.10 -38.77 31.57
CA GLY A 608 30.42 -39.70 32.66
C GLY A 608 30.08 -39.18 34.06
N THR A 609 29.89 -37.87 34.24
CA THR A 609 29.44 -37.28 35.52
C THR A 609 27.93 -37.37 35.73
N LEU A 610 27.16 -37.33 34.64
CA LEU A 610 25.71 -37.33 34.60
C LEU A 610 25.21 -38.06 33.35
N GLU A 611 24.03 -38.67 33.42
CA GLU A 611 23.33 -39.22 32.25
C GLU A 611 22.94 -38.11 31.25
N GLU A 612 22.71 -38.46 29.98
CA GLU A 612 22.46 -37.47 28.91
C GLU A 612 21.27 -36.55 29.23
N GLU A 613 20.13 -37.08 29.66
CA GLU A 613 18.95 -36.24 30.00
C GLU A 613 19.16 -35.37 31.25
N ALA A 614 19.97 -35.83 32.21
CA ALA A 614 20.36 -35.03 33.36
C ALA A 614 21.27 -33.86 32.95
N ARG A 615 22.26 -34.11 32.06
CA ARG A 615 23.11 -33.05 31.47
C ARG A 615 22.30 -32.05 30.66
N VAL A 616 21.31 -32.52 29.90
CA VAL A 616 20.39 -31.66 29.14
C VAL A 616 19.60 -30.77 30.10
N THR A 617 19.09 -31.33 31.20
CA THR A 617 18.29 -30.58 32.17
C THR A 617 19.13 -29.56 32.93
N ASP A 618 20.35 -29.92 33.35
CA ASP A 618 21.31 -29.01 33.97
C ASP A 618 21.67 -27.84 33.05
N LEU A 619 22.17 -28.14 31.85
CA LEU A 619 22.59 -27.11 30.90
C LEU A 619 21.44 -26.20 30.48
N HIS A 620 20.23 -26.76 30.34
CA HIS A 620 19.01 -26.00 30.08
C HIS A 620 18.66 -25.06 31.24
N GLY A 621 18.74 -25.54 32.49
CA GLY A 621 18.52 -24.72 33.68
C GLY A 621 19.48 -23.53 33.72
N ARG A 622 20.79 -23.81 33.67
CA ARG A 622 21.84 -22.78 33.68
C ARG A 622 21.71 -21.81 32.50
N PHE A 623 21.25 -22.27 31.34
CA PHE A 623 20.99 -21.41 30.19
C PHE A 623 19.92 -20.36 30.50
N TYR A 624 18.77 -20.77 31.04
CA TYR A 624 17.71 -19.82 31.38
C TYR A 624 18.04 -18.99 32.63
N ASP A 625 18.81 -19.52 33.58
CA ASP A 625 19.32 -18.72 34.69
C ASP A 625 20.27 -17.61 34.19
N ALA A 626 21.11 -17.90 33.20
CA ALA A 626 21.94 -16.89 32.55
C ALA A 626 21.11 -15.85 31.78
N VAL A 627 20.05 -16.25 31.09
CA VAL A 627 19.11 -15.32 30.42
C VAL A 627 18.43 -14.40 31.44
N GLU A 628 18.01 -14.94 32.58
CA GLU A 628 17.44 -14.16 33.68
C GLU A 628 18.46 -13.16 34.25
N ALA A 629 19.71 -13.58 34.42
CA ALA A 629 20.79 -12.71 34.88
C ALA A 629 21.05 -11.56 33.89
N LEU A 630 21.09 -11.83 32.58
CA LEU A 630 21.20 -10.80 31.54
C LEU A 630 20.05 -9.80 31.63
N TRP A 631 18.81 -10.28 31.78
CA TRP A 631 17.65 -9.41 31.95
C TRP A 631 17.80 -8.49 33.16
N ARG A 632 18.09 -9.06 34.34
CA ARG A 632 18.23 -8.29 35.60
C ARG A 632 19.31 -7.22 35.50
N LYS A 633 20.41 -7.50 34.81
CA LYS A 633 21.52 -6.56 34.63
C LYS A 633 21.21 -5.44 33.64
N HIS A 634 20.59 -5.74 32.49
CA HIS A 634 20.43 -4.77 31.41
C HIS A 634 19.08 -4.05 31.38
N GLN A 635 18.03 -4.61 32.01
CA GLN A 635 16.71 -3.99 32.12
C GLN A 635 16.77 -2.54 32.67
N PRO A 636 17.44 -2.25 33.81
CA PRO A 636 17.38 -0.91 34.42
C PRO A 636 17.95 0.20 33.51
N SER A 637 18.92 -0.15 32.66
CA SER A 637 19.59 0.78 31.73
C SER A 637 18.93 0.87 30.35
N PHE A 638 17.86 0.12 30.11
CA PHE A 638 17.11 0.14 28.86
C PHE A 638 15.75 0.82 29.08
N ALA A 639 15.71 2.13 28.82
CA ALA A 639 14.55 2.98 29.15
C ALA A 639 13.18 2.40 28.72
N PRO A 640 13.01 1.79 27.51
CA PRO A 640 11.71 1.22 27.13
C PRO A 640 11.21 0.09 28.04
N TYR A 641 12.10 -0.65 28.72
CA TYR A 641 11.77 -1.81 29.55
C TYR A 641 12.01 -1.60 31.04
N ARG A 642 12.20 -0.36 31.49
CA ARG A 642 12.42 -0.05 32.91
C ARG A 642 11.35 -0.67 33.81
N ASP A 643 10.08 -0.59 33.40
CA ASP A 643 8.93 -1.10 34.15
C ASP A 643 8.39 -2.44 33.64
N ALA A 644 9.07 -3.06 32.67
CA ALA A 644 8.64 -4.33 32.11
C ALA A 644 8.93 -5.49 33.06
N ARG A 645 8.07 -6.51 33.08
CA ARG A 645 8.28 -7.72 33.90
C ARG A 645 8.71 -8.89 33.05
N LEU A 646 9.84 -9.53 33.38
CA LEU A 646 10.21 -10.81 32.79
C LEU A 646 9.27 -11.93 33.25
N VAL A 647 8.74 -12.70 32.31
CA VAL A 647 7.92 -13.88 32.58
C VAL A 647 8.47 -15.07 31.82
N MET A 648 8.97 -16.07 32.55
CA MET A 648 9.47 -17.32 31.99
C MET A 648 8.42 -18.42 32.07
N ILE A 649 7.98 -18.92 30.91
CA ILE A 649 7.02 -20.03 30.82
C ILE A 649 7.81 -21.33 30.83
N ARG A 650 7.91 -21.93 32.01
CA ARG A 650 8.63 -23.20 32.25
C ARG A 650 7.77 -24.44 31.95
#